data_AF-A0A1C0ZR01-F1
#
_entry.id   AF-A0A1C0ZR01-F1
#
_cell.length_a   1.000
_cell.length_b   1.000
_cell.length_c   1.000
_cell.angle_alpha   90.00
_cell.angle_beta   90.00
_cell.angle_gamma   90.00
#
_symmetry.space_group_name_H-M   'P 1'
#
loop_
_entity.id
_entity.type
_entity.pdbx_description
1 polymer ?
#
loop_
_entity_poly.entity_id
_entity_poly.type
_entity_poly.pdbx_seq_one_letter_code
_entity_poly.pdbx_strand_id
1 'polypeptide(L)'
;MFKLKMIAKRWWKAGVGAVLIISLGIVLFSYLYIKGLDVSLLNQPLPEASIVLDKNGQKASQLSASKINAVKFEEIPQVLVDAIVAVEDRRFYEHKGVDMKSIFRAVARDVLKGSYSEGASTITQQLARNLFLTADKTVGRKLKEAAYAIKIDATYSKNDILEMYLNRIYFGEGSWGVQGAAKTYFNKNVSDLTLSESAVLAALPKAPSHYSPFQNEDQALERRNTVLKLMQEEGKISPEAYEKAKASALGAVKTVNTDTAEGQNRAYVDAVIDEAVTLYGFTEEQLLTGGLRITTELDPTVQKAVTEVYNDDSLFPASKPDQLIQSGAVLIDQKTGGVRALAGGRGVGVFRGFSHATQLKRQPGSTFKPIAVYGPALEAGYKPSSMLYDGPLNIEGYQPQDWDHQSRGQVSMQEAITSSWNVPAVWLLHEIGIDYGLKFTKSLGITLPAQDRQLGIALGGLSEGVSPLGMAQAFSTFADKGVMQPAHFISKIETSDGHLLVQAKAKGVPVMKVETADAMTAMLQTAVAEGTGKNAAMNRPVAGKSGTTQLPATKEFEGVGSGSAKDAWFVGYTPELTAAVWVGYDRTDATHYLTTSGGAVPAVLFREMLSRALAQAPIVPFDVPMVDIAQQSKPGDSKGQAPANDSPGPSNKDEHKPAEHGKGKGKHK
;
A
#
# COMPACT_ATOMS: atom_id res chain seq x y z
N MET A 1 34.59 65.50 -9.81
CA MET A 1 34.49 64.01 -9.84
C MET A 1 35.16 63.29 -8.66
N PHE A 2 36.38 63.64 -8.21
CA PHE A 2 37.17 62.85 -7.24
C PHE A 2 36.43 62.43 -5.94
N LYS A 3 35.67 63.33 -5.29
CA LYS A 3 34.96 63.03 -4.03
C LYS A 3 33.92 61.90 -4.17
N LEU A 4 33.19 61.80 -5.28
CA LEU A 4 32.20 60.72 -5.49
C LEU A 4 32.87 59.33 -5.53
N LYS A 5 34.01 59.19 -6.22
CA LYS A 5 34.75 57.92 -6.27
C LYS A 5 35.26 57.48 -4.89
N MET A 6 35.63 58.42 -4.01
CA MET A 6 36.00 58.08 -2.62
C MET A 6 34.80 57.63 -1.78
N ILE A 7 33.65 58.28 -1.92
CA ILE A 7 32.42 57.89 -1.20
C ILE A 7 31.99 56.48 -1.62
N ALA A 8 31.93 56.19 -2.92
CA ALA A 8 31.61 54.84 -3.43
C ALA A 8 32.60 53.79 -2.91
N LYS A 9 33.91 54.08 -2.90
CA LYS A 9 34.95 53.16 -2.39
C LYS A 9 34.86 52.94 -0.86
N ARG A 10 34.31 53.91 -0.11
CA ARG A 10 34.05 53.79 1.34
C ARG A 10 32.81 52.93 1.63
N TRP A 11 31.70 53.13 0.90
CA TRP A 11 30.52 52.27 1.00
C TRP A 11 30.80 50.83 0.53
N TRP A 12 31.57 50.63 -0.54
CA TRP A 12 32.03 49.31 -0.96
C TRP A 12 32.84 48.59 0.13
N LYS A 13 33.80 49.28 0.77
CA LYS A 13 34.55 48.73 1.90
C LYS A 13 33.65 48.40 3.10
N ALA A 14 32.65 49.23 3.40
CA ALA A 14 31.70 48.96 4.47
C ALA A 14 30.81 47.73 4.16
N GLY A 15 30.34 47.59 2.91
CA GLY A 15 29.57 46.43 2.46
C GLY A 15 30.39 45.13 2.51
N VAL A 16 31.64 45.15 2.02
CA VAL A 16 32.55 43.99 2.13
C VAL A 16 32.84 43.66 3.60
N GLY A 17 33.05 44.66 4.46
CA GLY A 17 33.21 44.46 5.90
C GLY A 17 31.98 43.82 6.56
N ALA A 18 30.77 44.29 6.23
CA ALA A 18 29.52 43.73 6.72
C ALA A 18 29.33 42.27 6.25
N VAL A 19 29.59 41.97 4.98
CA VAL A 19 29.54 40.60 4.43
C VAL A 19 30.55 39.68 5.11
N LEU A 20 31.77 40.15 5.40
CA LEU A 20 32.78 39.39 6.13
C LEU A 20 32.34 39.11 7.59
N ILE A 21 31.76 40.09 8.28
CA ILE A 21 31.24 39.92 9.65
C ILE A 21 30.06 38.94 9.66
N ILE A 22 29.13 39.05 8.71
CA ILE A 22 27.99 38.13 8.58
C ILE A 22 28.48 36.71 8.27
N SER A 23 29.41 36.55 7.33
CA SER A 23 30.04 35.24 7.03
C SER A 23 30.74 34.65 8.25
N LEU A 24 31.50 35.46 9.01
CA LEU A 24 32.18 35.00 10.24
C LEU A 24 31.16 34.58 11.31
N GLY A 25 30.06 35.32 11.46
CA GLY A 25 28.96 34.98 12.34
C GLY A 25 28.25 33.68 11.95
N ILE A 26 28.01 33.46 10.66
CA ILE A 26 27.43 32.22 10.12
C ILE A 26 28.38 31.03 10.35
N VAL A 27 29.69 31.20 10.13
CA VAL A 27 30.69 30.16 10.40
C VAL A 27 30.78 29.82 11.89
N LEU A 28 30.81 30.84 12.77
CA LEU A 28 30.82 30.65 14.22
C LEU A 28 29.53 29.98 14.73
N PHE A 29 28.36 30.42 14.25
CA PHE A 29 27.08 29.79 14.57
C PHE A 29 27.04 28.34 14.11
N SER A 30 27.48 28.06 12.88
CA SER A 30 27.54 26.69 12.34
C SER A 30 28.48 25.81 13.14
N TYR A 31 29.66 26.32 13.53
CA TYR A 31 30.61 25.61 14.39
C TYR A 31 30.02 25.30 15.77
N LEU A 32 29.39 26.27 16.42
CA LEU A 32 28.75 26.08 17.74
C LEU A 32 27.58 25.10 17.67
N TYR A 33 26.76 25.19 16.62
CA TYR A 33 25.66 24.25 16.36
C TYR A 33 26.18 22.82 16.17
N ILE A 34 27.12 22.61 15.25
CA ILE A 34 27.76 21.29 14.99
C ILE A 34 28.40 20.73 16.26
N LYS A 35 29.12 21.57 17.03
CA LYS A 35 29.76 21.16 18.28
C LYS A 35 28.72 20.67 19.30
N GLY A 36 27.58 21.35 19.39
CA GLY A 36 26.47 21.04 20.30
C GLY A 36 25.54 19.90 19.86
N LEU A 37 25.70 19.33 18.66
CA LEU A 37 24.97 18.12 18.26
C LEU A 37 25.40 16.93 19.11
N ASP A 38 24.44 16.22 19.71
CA ASP A 38 24.72 14.96 20.40
C ASP A 38 24.86 13.81 19.40
N VAL A 39 25.89 12.98 19.61
CA VAL A 39 26.15 11.76 18.84
C VAL A 39 26.31 10.53 19.73
N SER A 40 25.81 10.61 20.97
CA SER A 40 25.84 9.54 21.99
C SER A 40 25.19 8.24 21.53
N LEU A 41 24.19 8.29 20.64
CA LEU A 41 23.53 7.13 20.03
C LEU A 41 24.51 6.19 19.29
N LEU A 42 25.67 6.67 18.83
CA LEU A 42 26.70 5.82 18.24
C LEU A 42 27.46 4.97 19.27
N ASN A 43 27.51 5.42 20.54
CA ASN A 43 28.14 4.73 21.67
C ASN A 43 27.19 3.77 22.41
N GLN A 44 25.91 3.73 22.04
CA GLN A 44 25.01 2.71 22.55
C GLN A 44 25.43 1.33 22.02
N PRO A 45 25.16 0.24 22.77
CA PRO A 45 25.44 -1.11 22.30
C PRO A 45 24.73 -1.38 20.97
N LEU A 46 25.25 -2.37 20.26
CA LEU A 46 24.86 -2.75 18.91
C LEU A 46 23.34 -2.96 18.81
N PRO A 47 22.72 -2.53 17.70
CA PRO A 47 21.27 -2.42 17.60
C PRO A 47 20.54 -3.72 17.96
N GLU A 48 19.62 -3.62 18.92
CA GLU A 48 18.74 -4.71 19.29
C GLU A 48 17.61 -4.85 18.25
N ALA A 49 17.35 -6.08 17.82
CA ALA A 49 16.32 -6.37 16.83
C ALA A 49 14.93 -6.21 17.45
N SER A 50 14.18 -5.20 16.98
CA SER A 50 12.85 -4.91 17.51
C SER A 50 11.90 -6.10 17.42
N ILE A 51 11.10 -6.26 18.46
CA ILE A 51 10.22 -7.41 18.67
C ILE A 51 8.78 -7.02 18.34
N VAL A 52 8.14 -7.83 17.49
CA VAL A 52 6.71 -7.72 17.19
C VAL A 52 5.95 -8.62 18.15
N LEU A 53 5.04 -8.03 18.91
CA LEU A 53 4.17 -8.70 19.86
C LEU A 53 2.75 -8.82 19.28
N ASP A 54 2.09 -9.94 19.53
CA ASP A 54 0.67 -10.13 19.20
C ASP A 54 -0.25 -9.29 20.12
N LYS A 55 -1.57 -9.38 19.90
CA LYS A 55 -2.58 -8.73 20.73
C LYS A 55 -2.57 -9.17 22.21
N ASN A 56 -1.90 -10.28 22.52
CA ASN A 56 -1.78 -10.87 23.85
C ASN A 56 -0.41 -10.54 24.52
N GLY A 57 0.42 -9.70 23.88
CA GLY A 57 1.75 -9.33 24.34
C GLY A 57 2.84 -10.40 24.17
N GLN A 58 2.56 -11.51 23.48
CA GLN A 58 3.50 -12.59 23.20
C GLN A 58 4.32 -12.29 21.94
N LYS A 59 5.58 -12.77 21.88
CA LYS A 59 6.43 -12.57 20.69
C LYS A 59 5.86 -13.31 19.49
N ALA A 60 5.37 -12.55 18.50
CA ALA A 60 4.85 -13.06 17.25
C ALA A 60 5.90 -13.09 16.12
N SER A 61 6.82 -12.12 16.12
CA SER A 61 7.92 -12.06 15.15
C SER A 61 9.05 -11.14 15.65
N GLN A 62 10.06 -10.91 14.82
CA GLN A 62 11.21 -10.04 15.07
C GLN A 62 11.57 -9.35 13.75
N LEU A 63 11.73 -8.04 13.77
CA LEU A 63 11.85 -7.28 12.51
C LEU A 63 13.16 -7.59 11.76
N SER A 64 14.30 -7.69 12.46
CA SER A 64 15.54 -8.19 11.85
C SER A 64 15.62 -9.72 11.96
N ALA A 65 15.66 -10.39 10.81
CA ALA A 65 15.85 -11.85 10.71
C ALA A 65 17.29 -12.30 11.04
N SER A 66 18.26 -11.38 10.96
CA SER A 66 19.60 -11.60 11.51
C SER A 66 19.67 -11.08 12.94
N LYS A 67 20.23 -11.88 13.87
CA LYS A 67 20.90 -11.30 15.03
C LYS A 67 22.01 -10.39 14.50
N ILE A 68 22.05 -9.13 14.94
CA ILE A 68 23.12 -8.20 14.53
C ILE A 68 24.37 -8.52 15.35
N ASN A 69 24.98 -9.66 15.01
CA ASN A 69 26.29 -10.09 15.46
C ASN A 69 27.31 -9.17 14.79
N ALA A 70 27.52 -7.98 15.36
CA ALA A 70 28.45 -7.04 14.77
C ALA A 70 29.87 -7.58 14.85
N VAL A 71 30.63 -7.22 13.83
CA VAL A 71 32.03 -7.59 13.61
C VAL A 71 32.88 -6.35 13.76
N LYS A 72 34.05 -6.48 14.39
CA LYS A 72 35.01 -5.38 14.46
C LYS A 72 35.58 -5.07 13.10
N PHE A 73 36.09 -3.85 12.92
CA PHE A 73 36.76 -3.43 11.69
C PHE A 73 37.85 -4.43 11.24
N GLU A 74 38.62 -5.01 12.18
CA GLU A 74 39.69 -5.97 11.87
C GLU A 74 39.19 -7.34 11.38
N GLU A 75 37.91 -7.67 11.60
CA GLU A 75 37.29 -8.92 11.14
C GLU A 75 36.71 -8.79 9.72
N ILE A 76 36.54 -7.57 9.21
CA ILE A 76 36.00 -7.28 7.87
C ILE A 76 37.15 -7.34 6.85
N PRO A 77 37.07 -8.16 5.77
CA PRO A 77 38.12 -8.21 4.77
C PRO A 77 38.35 -6.86 4.10
N GLN A 78 39.63 -6.48 3.97
CA GLN A 78 40.04 -5.23 3.30
C GLN A 78 39.44 -5.09 1.88
N VAL A 79 39.29 -6.20 1.14
CA VAL A 79 38.65 -6.22 -0.19
C VAL A 79 37.17 -5.77 -0.16
N LEU A 80 36.45 -5.98 0.94
CA LEU A 80 35.07 -5.52 1.11
C LEU A 80 35.01 -4.06 1.54
N VAL A 81 35.94 -3.63 2.40
CA VAL A 81 36.11 -2.21 2.73
C VAL A 81 36.40 -1.40 1.46
N ASP A 82 37.34 -1.86 0.63
CA ASP A 82 37.67 -1.22 -0.65
C ASP A 82 36.53 -1.26 -1.67
N ALA A 83 35.74 -2.35 -1.71
CA ALA A 83 34.57 -2.45 -2.58
C ALA A 83 33.48 -1.42 -2.21
N ILE A 84 33.18 -1.29 -0.91
CA ILE A 84 32.21 -0.33 -0.39
C ILE A 84 32.67 1.11 -0.63
N VAL A 85 33.93 1.41 -0.33
CA VAL A 85 34.51 2.75 -0.53
C VAL A 85 34.52 3.13 -2.01
N ALA A 86 34.95 2.25 -2.93
CA ALA A 86 34.99 2.55 -4.36
C ALA A 86 33.60 2.81 -4.99
N VAL A 87 32.53 2.22 -4.45
CA VAL A 87 31.17 2.36 -5.02
C VAL A 87 30.32 3.44 -4.35
N GLU A 88 30.38 3.60 -3.03
CA GLU A 88 29.57 4.60 -2.30
C GLU A 88 30.33 5.93 -2.10
N ASP A 89 31.63 5.91 -1.80
CA ASP A 89 32.35 7.10 -1.32
C ASP A 89 33.87 7.05 -1.57
N ARG A 90 34.26 7.16 -2.84
CA ARG A 90 35.64 7.00 -3.34
C ARG A 90 36.71 7.84 -2.62
N ARG A 91 36.30 8.94 -1.98
CA ARG A 91 37.20 9.87 -1.27
C ARG A 91 36.87 9.97 0.21
N PHE A 92 36.24 8.92 0.76
CA PHE A 92 35.89 8.77 2.17
C PHE A 92 37.05 9.15 3.10
N TYR A 93 38.25 8.63 2.86
CA TYR A 93 39.43 8.92 3.69
C TYR A 93 40.00 10.34 3.51
N GLU A 94 39.69 11.07 2.42
CA GLU A 94 40.12 12.46 2.22
C GLU A 94 39.27 13.49 2.99
N HIS A 95 37.95 13.31 2.98
CA HIS A 95 37.01 14.38 3.37
C HIS A 95 36.69 14.34 4.87
N LYS A 96 36.07 15.43 5.37
CA LYS A 96 35.59 15.56 6.75
C LYS A 96 34.06 15.58 6.81
N GLY A 97 33.46 14.41 6.90
CA GLY A 97 32.02 14.17 6.94
C GLY A 97 31.30 14.37 5.61
N VAL A 98 31.66 15.40 4.84
CA VAL A 98 30.99 15.82 3.61
C VAL A 98 32.00 16.07 2.50
N ASP A 99 31.77 15.49 1.31
CA ASP A 99 32.65 15.66 0.15
C ASP A 99 32.21 16.81 -0.76
N MET A 100 32.66 18.02 -0.43
CA MET A 100 32.35 19.23 -1.19
C MET A 100 32.71 19.14 -2.68
N LYS A 101 33.83 18.48 -3.06
CA LYS A 101 34.20 18.41 -4.49
C LYS A 101 33.25 17.48 -5.27
N SER A 102 32.73 16.42 -4.64
CA SER A 102 31.73 15.54 -5.28
C SER A 102 30.35 16.20 -5.35
N ILE A 103 29.97 17.01 -4.35
CA ILE A 103 28.76 17.85 -4.42
C ILE A 103 28.86 18.86 -5.58
N PHE A 104 29.96 19.60 -5.71
CA PHE A 104 30.14 20.52 -6.84
C PHE A 104 30.18 19.79 -8.20
N ARG A 105 30.79 18.60 -8.27
CA ARG A 105 30.79 17.76 -9.48
C ARG A 105 29.37 17.30 -9.86
N ALA A 106 28.58 16.85 -8.90
CA ALA A 106 27.21 16.40 -9.12
C ALA A 106 26.34 17.57 -9.61
N VAL A 107 26.33 18.70 -8.90
CA VAL A 107 25.57 19.91 -9.30
C VAL A 107 25.96 20.37 -10.71
N ALA A 108 27.26 20.39 -11.05
CA ALA A 108 27.70 20.74 -12.40
C ALA A 108 27.23 19.72 -13.47
N ARG A 109 27.20 18.42 -13.15
CA ARG A 109 26.70 17.38 -14.07
C ARG A 109 25.19 17.41 -14.23
N ASP A 110 24.43 17.56 -13.14
CA ASP A 110 22.96 17.62 -13.17
C ASP A 110 22.48 18.84 -14.00
N VAL A 111 23.12 20.00 -13.82
CA VAL A 111 22.85 21.22 -14.63
C VAL A 111 23.20 21.05 -16.11
N LEU A 112 24.26 20.29 -16.44
CA LEU A 112 24.67 20.02 -17.82
C LEU A 112 23.89 18.88 -18.51
N LYS A 113 23.31 17.95 -17.75
CA LYS A 113 22.60 16.77 -18.28
C LYS A 113 21.07 16.82 -18.14
N GLY A 114 20.54 17.77 -17.37
CA GLY A 114 19.09 17.89 -17.14
C GLY A 114 18.45 16.73 -16.38
N SER A 115 19.25 15.87 -15.72
CA SER A 115 18.78 14.70 -14.99
C SER A 115 19.58 14.50 -13.70
N TYR A 116 18.88 14.30 -12.58
CA TYR A 116 19.47 14.01 -11.28
C TYR A 116 19.99 12.57 -11.25
N SER A 117 21.29 12.38 -11.49
CA SER A 117 21.84 11.06 -11.86
C SER A 117 22.96 10.52 -10.96
N GLU A 118 23.57 11.34 -10.10
CA GLU A 118 24.72 10.90 -9.27
C GLU A 118 24.46 11.08 -7.77
N GLY A 119 24.74 10.04 -6.99
CA GLY A 119 24.68 10.09 -5.53
C GLY A 119 25.83 10.95 -4.96
N ALA A 120 25.50 12.09 -4.38
CA ALA A 120 26.47 13.02 -3.78
C ALA A 120 26.52 12.95 -2.23
N SER A 121 26.19 11.79 -1.64
CA SER A 121 26.11 11.61 -0.18
C SER A 121 27.19 10.64 0.30
N THR A 122 28.03 11.08 1.25
CA THR A 122 29.14 10.30 1.82
C THR A 122 28.65 9.17 2.72
N ILE A 123 29.49 8.18 3.01
CA ILE A 123 29.23 7.12 4.00
C ILE A 123 28.84 7.74 5.36
N THR A 124 29.56 8.78 5.81
CA THR A 124 29.25 9.49 7.06
C THR A 124 27.90 10.20 7.02
N GLN A 125 27.48 10.74 5.87
CA GLN A 125 26.14 11.32 5.69
C GLN A 125 25.04 10.25 5.68
N GLN A 126 25.30 9.07 5.13
CA GLN A 126 24.35 7.95 5.18
C GLN A 126 24.15 7.47 6.62
N LEU A 127 25.24 7.25 7.38
CA LEU A 127 25.17 6.92 8.81
C LEU A 127 24.45 8.01 9.63
N ALA A 128 24.73 9.29 9.37
CA ALA A 128 24.09 10.43 10.03
C ALA A 128 22.57 10.51 9.74
N ARG A 129 22.19 10.31 8.46
CA ARG A 129 20.80 10.29 8.00
C ARG A 129 19.99 9.22 8.70
N ASN A 130 20.55 8.02 8.80
CA ASN A 130 19.81 6.84 9.20
C ASN A 130 19.50 6.83 10.71
N LEU A 131 20.43 7.30 11.55
CA LEU A 131 20.29 7.26 13.02
C LEU A 131 19.63 8.51 13.63
N PHE A 132 19.92 9.71 13.10
CA PHE A 132 19.60 10.98 13.80
C PHE A 132 18.45 11.79 13.18
N LEU A 133 17.84 11.35 12.09
CA LEU A 133 16.90 12.15 11.28
C LEU A 133 15.66 11.37 10.85
N THR A 134 14.54 12.09 10.71
CA THR A 134 13.27 11.57 10.15
C THR A 134 13.36 11.32 8.65
N ALA A 135 12.37 10.66 8.05
CA ALA A 135 12.34 10.35 6.62
C ALA A 135 12.18 11.59 5.69
N ASP A 136 11.80 12.75 6.23
CA ASP A 136 11.37 13.95 5.48
C ASP A 136 12.40 14.46 4.46
N LYS A 137 12.10 14.43 3.16
CA LYS A 137 13.04 14.81 2.08
C LYS A 137 13.19 16.33 1.91
N THR A 138 13.40 17.07 3.01
CA THR A 138 13.56 18.54 3.02
C THR A 138 15.02 18.99 2.95
N VAL A 139 15.25 20.20 2.42
CA VAL A 139 16.58 20.86 2.42
C VAL A 139 17.09 21.06 3.87
N GLY A 140 16.19 21.41 4.79
CA GLY A 140 16.52 21.53 6.22
C GLY A 140 17.05 20.23 6.82
N ARG A 141 16.45 19.07 6.49
CA ARG A 141 16.99 17.76 6.89
C ARG A 141 18.36 17.52 6.27
N LYS A 142 18.59 17.83 4.98
CA LYS A 142 19.89 17.61 4.32
C LYS A 142 21.01 18.50 4.89
N LEU A 143 20.69 19.70 5.39
CA LEU A 143 21.64 20.53 6.16
C LEU A 143 21.97 19.94 7.53
N LYS A 144 20.97 19.39 8.25
CA LYS A 144 21.22 18.63 9.50
C LYS A 144 22.08 17.39 9.24
N GLU A 145 21.84 16.68 8.14
CA GLU A 145 22.58 15.49 7.71
C GLU A 145 24.07 15.81 7.50
N ALA A 146 24.37 16.93 6.83
CA ALA A 146 25.73 17.44 6.69
C ALA A 146 26.35 17.84 8.04
N ALA A 147 25.60 18.51 8.92
CA ALA A 147 26.07 18.95 10.22
C ALA A 147 26.42 17.76 11.15
N TYR A 148 25.56 16.73 11.21
CA TYR A 148 25.84 15.49 11.91
C TYR A 148 27.02 14.73 11.30
N ALA A 149 27.11 14.62 9.97
CA ALA A 149 28.24 13.96 9.33
C ALA A 149 29.60 14.62 9.67
N ILE A 150 29.66 15.95 9.73
CA ILE A 150 30.85 16.69 10.17
C ILE A 150 31.14 16.43 11.66
N LYS A 151 30.12 16.41 12.53
CA LYS A 151 30.29 16.09 13.95
C LYS A 151 30.84 14.68 14.16
N ILE A 152 30.33 13.69 13.43
CA ILE A 152 30.76 12.29 13.50
C ILE A 152 32.23 12.16 13.04
N ASP A 153 32.62 12.74 11.91
CA ASP A 153 33.99 12.71 11.37
C ASP A 153 35.02 13.48 12.23
N ALA A 154 34.54 14.39 13.07
CA ALA A 154 35.35 15.11 14.06
C ALA A 154 35.41 14.40 15.43
N THR A 155 34.66 13.31 15.62
CA THR A 155 34.55 12.57 16.90
C THR A 155 35.12 11.15 16.81
N TYR A 156 34.94 10.48 15.66
CA TYR A 156 35.29 9.07 15.44
C TYR A 156 36.31 8.91 14.31
N SER A 157 37.09 7.83 14.32
CA SER A 157 38.02 7.48 13.26
C SER A 157 37.29 7.00 11.99
N LYS A 158 37.99 7.00 10.85
CA LYS A 158 37.44 6.49 9.58
C LYS A 158 37.10 5.00 9.65
N ASN A 159 37.85 4.23 10.43
CA ASN A 159 37.61 2.81 10.61
C ASN A 159 36.38 2.59 11.50
N ASP A 160 36.25 3.34 12.60
CA ASP A 160 35.08 3.31 13.49
C ASP A 160 33.81 3.67 12.70
N ILE A 161 33.86 4.69 11.83
CA ILE A 161 32.72 5.09 10.99
C ILE A 161 32.35 3.99 9.99
N LEU A 162 33.33 3.28 9.42
CA LEU A 162 33.08 2.14 8.54
C LEU A 162 32.53 0.92 9.30
N GLU A 163 33.04 0.61 10.49
CA GLU A 163 32.50 -0.43 11.36
C GLU A 163 31.06 -0.11 11.76
N MET A 164 30.80 1.11 12.21
CA MET A 164 29.49 1.58 12.63
C MET A 164 28.47 1.63 11.48
N TYR A 165 28.93 1.84 10.24
CA TYR A 165 28.14 1.81 9.02
C TYR A 165 27.89 0.36 8.55
N LEU A 166 28.94 -0.44 8.36
CA LEU A 166 28.86 -1.81 7.85
C LEU A 166 28.10 -2.76 8.79
N ASN A 167 28.08 -2.50 10.09
CA ASN A 167 27.25 -3.24 11.04
C ASN A 167 25.80 -2.74 11.15
N ARG A 168 25.45 -1.60 10.52
CA ARG A 168 24.10 -1.00 10.61
C ARG A 168 23.36 -0.85 9.28
N ILE A 169 24.01 -0.91 8.12
CA ILE A 169 23.28 -0.84 6.85
C ILE A 169 22.49 -2.11 6.52
N TYR A 170 21.40 -1.91 5.80
CA TYR A 170 20.59 -2.97 5.20
C TYR A 170 21.22 -3.49 3.91
N PHE A 171 21.37 -4.81 3.81
CA PHE A 171 21.88 -5.47 2.60
C PHE A 171 20.79 -6.14 1.76
N GLY A 172 19.53 -6.21 2.24
CA GLY A 172 18.43 -6.91 1.54
C GLY A 172 17.98 -8.16 2.30
N GLU A 173 16.87 -8.76 1.89
CA GLU A 173 16.37 -10.07 2.39
C GLU A 173 16.22 -10.18 3.93
N GLY A 174 15.99 -9.05 4.62
CA GLY A 174 15.94 -8.99 6.10
C GLY A 174 17.31 -9.01 6.80
N SER A 175 18.41 -8.91 6.04
CA SER A 175 19.79 -8.92 6.52
C SER A 175 20.31 -7.53 6.86
N TRP A 176 20.56 -7.31 8.15
CA TRP A 176 21.15 -6.10 8.70
C TRP A 176 22.57 -6.37 9.19
N GLY A 177 23.49 -5.48 8.83
CA GLY A 177 24.91 -5.62 9.11
C GLY A 177 25.61 -6.64 8.19
N VAL A 178 26.90 -6.41 7.96
CA VAL A 178 27.71 -7.13 6.96
C VAL A 178 27.87 -8.62 7.27
N GLN A 179 27.91 -9.00 8.56
CA GLN A 179 27.93 -10.40 9.00
C GLN A 179 26.58 -11.10 8.77
N GLY A 180 25.45 -10.40 8.95
CA GLY A 180 24.12 -10.91 8.60
C GLY A 180 24.00 -11.15 7.09
N ALA A 181 24.47 -10.20 6.29
CA ALA A 181 24.51 -10.32 4.84
C ALA A 181 25.40 -11.48 4.35
N ALA A 182 26.59 -11.65 4.94
CA ALA A 182 27.50 -12.78 4.64
C ALA A 182 26.83 -14.14 4.90
N LYS A 183 26.01 -14.24 5.96
CA LYS A 183 25.23 -15.45 6.28
C LYS A 183 24.05 -15.67 5.34
N THR A 184 23.23 -14.64 5.09
CA THR A 184 22.04 -14.80 4.23
C THR A 184 22.38 -15.04 2.77
N TYR A 185 23.40 -14.38 2.21
CA TYR A 185 23.74 -14.53 0.80
C TYR A 185 24.71 -15.69 0.53
N PHE A 186 25.62 -16.03 1.46
CA PHE A 186 26.69 -17.01 1.19
C PHE A 186 26.86 -18.10 2.26
N ASN A 187 26.08 -18.07 3.35
CA ASN A 187 26.26 -18.89 4.56
C ASN A 187 27.65 -18.78 5.23
N LYS A 188 28.41 -17.73 4.89
CA LYS A 188 29.79 -17.50 5.35
C LYS A 188 29.85 -16.55 6.54
N ASN A 189 31.00 -16.48 7.21
CA ASN A 189 31.31 -15.30 8.03
C ASN A 189 31.88 -14.21 7.12
N VAL A 190 31.83 -12.95 7.56
CA VAL A 190 32.36 -11.81 6.79
C VAL A 190 33.84 -12.00 6.45
N SER A 191 34.62 -12.61 7.35
CA SER A 191 36.04 -12.94 7.20
C SER A 191 36.34 -13.86 6.01
N ASP A 192 35.36 -14.65 5.57
CA ASP A 192 35.53 -15.76 4.63
C ASP A 192 35.09 -15.38 3.19
N LEU A 193 34.73 -14.09 2.99
CA LEU A 193 34.24 -13.56 1.73
C LEU A 193 35.36 -13.35 0.71
N THR A 194 35.14 -13.85 -0.51
CA THR A 194 36.01 -13.60 -1.66
C THR A 194 35.77 -12.22 -2.26
N LEU A 195 36.63 -11.80 -3.20
CA LEU A 195 36.46 -10.56 -3.96
C LEU A 195 35.12 -10.49 -4.72
N SER A 196 34.65 -11.60 -5.32
CA SER A 196 33.35 -11.61 -6.02
C SER A 196 32.19 -11.37 -5.06
N GLU A 197 32.16 -12.12 -3.96
CA GLU A 197 31.10 -12.04 -2.93
C GLU A 197 31.13 -10.68 -2.21
N SER A 198 32.32 -10.13 -1.96
CA SER A 198 32.50 -8.77 -1.41
C SER A 198 31.94 -7.69 -2.35
N ALA A 199 32.17 -7.82 -3.66
CA ALA A 199 31.60 -6.92 -4.65
C ALA A 199 30.08 -7.09 -4.83
N VAL A 200 29.52 -8.26 -4.50
CA VAL A 200 28.06 -8.45 -4.38
C VAL A 200 27.52 -7.75 -3.14
N LEU A 201 28.15 -7.89 -1.97
CA LEU A 201 27.69 -7.16 -0.78
C LEU A 201 27.77 -5.64 -0.98
N ALA A 202 28.82 -5.13 -1.61
CA ALA A 202 28.94 -3.71 -1.95
C ALA A 202 27.98 -3.25 -3.07
N ALA A 203 27.42 -4.15 -3.87
CA ALA A 203 26.42 -3.80 -4.89
C ALA A 203 25.06 -3.40 -4.28
N LEU A 204 24.70 -4.02 -3.15
CA LEU A 204 23.35 -4.02 -2.58
C LEU A 204 22.88 -2.67 -1.98
N PRO A 205 23.63 -1.94 -1.13
CA PRO A 205 23.11 -0.81 -0.33
C PRO A 205 22.40 0.29 -1.13
N LYS A 206 22.78 0.50 -2.40
CA LYS A 206 22.11 1.45 -3.31
C LYS A 206 20.62 1.15 -3.53
N ALA A 207 20.25 -0.13 -3.65
CA ALA A 207 18.87 -0.58 -3.86
C ALA A 207 18.73 -2.08 -3.53
N PRO A 208 18.70 -2.47 -2.24
CA PRO A 208 18.93 -3.86 -1.82
C PRO A 208 18.01 -4.90 -2.47
N SER A 209 16.69 -4.65 -2.51
CA SER A 209 15.73 -5.60 -3.12
C SER A 209 15.87 -5.71 -4.65
N HIS A 210 16.31 -4.64 -5.32
CA HIS A 210 16.47 -4.62 -6.77
C HIS A 210 17.78 -5.30 -7.22
N TYR A 211 18.87 -5.13 -6.47
CA TYR A 211 20.14 -5.81 -6.73
C TYR A 211 20.31 -7.12 -5.97
N SER A 212 19.25 -7.64 -5.31
CA SER A 212 19.30 -8.92 -4.61
C SER A 212 19.44 -10.08 -5.62
N PRO A 213 20.49 -10.92 -5.51
CA PRO A 213 20.68 -12.07 -6.40
C PRO A 213 19.59 -13.15 -6.26
N PHE A 214 18.75 -13.09 -5.21
CA PHE A 214 17.62 -14.01 -5.04
C PHE A 214 16.34 -13.55 -5.74
N GLN A 215 16.32 -12.32 -6.28
CA GLN A 215 15.18 -11.69 -6.94
C GLN A 215 15.49 -11.34 -8.41
N ASN A 216 16.66 -10.74 -8.67
CA ASN A 216 17.06 -10.23 -10.00
C ASN A 216 18.54 -10.57 -10.27
N GLU A 217 18.83 -11.82 -10.65
CA GLU A 217 20.22 -12.30 -10.80
C GLU A 217 21.03 -11.46 -11.79
N ASP A 218 20.48 -11.12 -12.95
CA ASP A 218 21.14 -10.28 -13.97
C ASP A 218 21.51 -8.88 -13.45
N GLN A 219 20.63 -8.26 -12.67
CA GLN A 219 20.86 -6.92 -12.11
C GLN A 219 21.88 -6.96 -10.97
N ALA A 220 21.89 -8.03 -10.16
CA ALA A 220 22.96 -8.28 -9.20
C ALA A 220 24.32 -8.46 -9.91
N LEU A 221 24.34 -9.21 -11.02
CA LEU A 221 25.54 -9.47 -11.83
C LEU A 221 26.11 -8.19 -12.46
N GLU A 222 25.27 -7.37 -13.10
CA GLU A 222 25.65 -6.08 -13.69
C GLU A 222 26.18 -5.11 -12.61
N ARG A 223 25.48 -5.00 -11.48
CA ARG A 223 25.86 -4.11 -10.39
C ARG A 223 27.16 -4.54 -9.70
N ARG A 224 27.37 -5.85 -9.45
CA ARG A 224 28.65 -6.41 -8.98
C ARG A 224 29.78 -6.11 -9.96
N ASN A 225 29.57 -6.35 -11.25
CA ASN A 225 30.58 -6.09 -12.28
C ASN A 225 30.94 -4.59 -12.35
N THR A 226 29.97 -3.70 -12.08
CA THR A 226 30.22 -2.28 -11.89
C THR A 226 31.15 -2.02 -10.70
N VAL A 227 30.87 -2.58 -9.51
CA VAL A 227 31.73 -2.45 -8.32
C VAL A 227 33.16 -2.92 -8.61
N LEU A 228 33.31 -4.12 -9.18
CA LEU A 228 34.62 -4.68 -9.55
C LEU A 228 35.40 -3.75 -10.50
N LYS A 229 34.72 -3.11 -11.45
CA LYS A 229 35.34 -2.14 -12.36
C LYS A 229 35.81 -0.87 -11.63
N LEU A 230 35.05 -0.37 -10.66
CA LEU A 230 35.46 0.79 -9.87
C LEU A 230 36.68 0.48 -8.99
N MET A 231 36.72 -0.71 -8.39
CA MET A 231 37.90 -1.21 -7.67
C MET A 231 39.15 -1.28 -8.57
N GLN A 232 38.98 -1.70 -9.84
CA GLN A 232 40.06 -1.72 -10.82
C GLN A 232 40.51 -0.30 -11.22
N GLU A 233 39.57 0.61 -11.51
CA GLU A 233 39.84 2.02 -11.84
C GLU A 233 40.59 2.77 -10.72
N GLU A 234 40.39 2.36 -9.47
CA GLU A 234 41.05 2.93 -8.27
C GLU A 234 42.28 2.13 -7.80
N GLY A 235 42.74 1.16 -8.59
CA GLY A 235 43.95 0.38 -8.31
C GLY A 235 43.85 -0.55 -7.10
N LYS A 236 42.64 -0.83 -6.61
CA LYS A 236 42.37 -1.73 -5.47
C LYS A 236 42.53 -3.20 -5.84
N ILE A 237 42.35 -3.54 -7.12
CA ILE A 237 42.56 -4.89 -7.68
C ILE A 237 43.30 -4.81 -9.00
N SER A 238 44.07 -5.85 -9.34
CA SER A 238 44.76 -5.95 -10.62
C SER A 238 43.79 -6.30 -11.77
N PRO A 239 44.16 -6.08 -13.04
CA PRO A 239 43.34 -6.46 -14.19
C PRO A 239 43.00 -7.96 -14.25
N GLU A 240 43.93 -8.81 -13.81
CA GLU A 240 43.77 -10.27 -13.79
C GLU A 240 42.79 -10.69 -12.68
N ALA A 241 42.85 -10.02 -11.52
CA ALA A 241 41.91 -10.22 -10.43
C ALA A 241 40.49 -9.73 -10.81
N TYR A 242 40.40 -8.60 -11.52
CA TYR A 242 39.14 -8.06 -12.06
C TYR A 242 38.47 -9.05 -13.02
N GLU A 243 39.16 -9.49 -14.08
CA GLU A 243 38.57 -10.42 -15.06
C GLU A 243 38.23 -11.78 -14.43
N LYS A 244 39.05 -12.30 -13.52
CA LYS A 244 38.74 -13.52 -12.76
C LYS A 244 37.48 -13.39 -11.89
N ALA A 245 37.31 -12.27 -11.18
CA ALA A 245 36.14 -12.03 -10.34
C ALA A 245 34.87 -11.80 -11.17
N LYS A 246 35.00 -11.05 -12.28
CA LYS A 246 33.93 -10.78 -13.25
C LYS A 246 33.42 -12.05 -13.94
N ALA A 247 34.32 -12.99 -14.27
CA ALA A 247 33.99 -14.30 -14.83
C ALA A 247 33.49 -15.32 -13.78
N SER A 248 33.56 -15.01 -12.48
CA SER A 248 33.02 -15.88 -11.43
C SER A 248 31.49 -15.75 -11.35
N ALA A 249 30.80 -16.81 -10.92
CA ALA A 249 29.39 -16.73 -10.54
C ALA A 249 29.16 -15.75 -9.36
N LEU A 250 27.91 -15.37 -9.12
CA LEU A 250 27.52 -14.56 -7.97
C LEU A 250 27.79 -15.26 -6.63
N GLY A 251 27.77 -16.61 -6.61
CA GLY A 251 28.02 -17.42 -5.43
C GLY A 251 26.87 -17.46 -4.42
N ALA A 252 25.76 -16.77 -4.69
CA ALA A 252 24.66 -16.63 -3.76
C ALA A 252 23.94 -17.98 -3.52
N VAL A 253 23.92 -18.44 -2.26
CA VAL A 253 23.29 -19.69 -1.84
C VAL A 253 21.96 -19.36 -1.16
N LYS A 254 20.84 -19.69 -1.82
CA LYS A 254 19.49 -19.43 -1.29
C LYS A 254 19.15 -20.44 -0.18
N THR A 255 19.71 -20.23 1.01
CA THR A 255 19.38 -20.97 2.23
C THR A 255 17.94 -20.65 2.65
N VAL A 256 17.01 -21.54 2.29
CA VAL A 256 15.64 -21.47 2.79
C VAL A 256 15.66 -21.91 4.27
N ASN A 257 15.85 -20.94 5.17
CA ASN A 257 15.63 -21.16 6.60
C ASN A 257 14.13 -21.39 6.85
N THR A 258 13.71 -22.65 6.78
CA THR A 258 12.34 -23.11 7.04
C THR A 258 11.97 -23.11 8.53
N ASP A 259 12.98 -23.07 9.41
CA ASP A 259 12.88 -23.62 10.77
C ASP A 259 12.79 -22.59 11.90
N THR A 260 12.73 -21.28 11.61
CA THR A 260 12.60 -20.24 12.66
C THR A 260 11.33 -19.40 12.54
N ALA A 261 10.76 -19.05 13.70
CA ALA A 261 9.59 -18.17 13.81
C ALA A 261 9.85 -16.75 13.25
N GLU A 262 11.12 -16.38 13.05
CA GLU A 262 11.56 -15.14 12.39
C GLU A 262 11.12 -15.09 10.91
N GLY A 263 10.80 -16.23 10.30
CA GLY A 263 10.20 -16.31 8.96
C GLY A 263 8.68 -16.16 8.91
N GLN A 264 7.97 -16.20 10.04
CA GLN A 264 6.51 -16.24 10.07
C GLN A 264 5.89 -14.83 9.98
N ASN A 265 4.70 -14.75 9.38
CA ASN A 265 3.87 -13.55 9.28
C ASN A 265 4.50 -12.35 8.54
N ARG A 266 5.48 -12.58 7.64
CA ARG A 266 6.22 -11.55 6.87
C ARG A 266 5.35 -10.43 6.30
N ALA A 267 4.26 -10.75 5.60
CA ALA A 267 3.38 -9.73 5.03
C ALA A 267 2.68 -8.85 6.09
N TYR A 268 2.36 -9.40 7.26
CA TYR A 268 1.82 -8.64 8.39
C TYR A 268 2.90 -7.73 9.00
N VAL A 269 4.11 -8.26 9.15
CA VAL A 269 5.31 -7.52 9.57
C VAL A 269 5.63 -6.35 8.62
N ASP A 270 5.56 -6.57 7.31
CA ASP A 270 5.76 -5.53 6.30
C ASP A 270 4.69 -4.43 6.39
N ALA A 271 3.43 -4.80 6.65
CA ALA A 271 2.35 -3.85 6.87
C ALA A 271 2.50 -3.05 8.19
N VAL A 272 3.03 -3.67 9.25
CA VAL A 272 3.42 -2.99 10.51
C VAL A 272 4.54 -1.96 10.26
N ILE A 273 5.54 -2.31 9.44
CA ILE A 273 6.59 -1.35 9.06
C ILE A 273 5.99 -0.19 8.23
N ASP A 274 5.15 -0.50 7.24
CA ASP A 274 4.50 0.52 6.41
C ASP A 274 3.61 1.47 7.25
N GLU A 275 2.85 0.96 8.23
CA GLU A 275 2.07 1.80 9.15
C GLU A 275 2.98 2.70 10.00
N ALA A 276 4.01 2.16 10.63
CA ALA A 276 4.86 2.94 11.53
C ALA A 276 5.67 4.02 10.82
N VAL A 277 6.12 3.76 9.58
CA VAL A 277 6.74 4.78 8.73
C VAL A 277 5.71 5.84 8.31
N THR A 278 4.51 5.44 7.89
CA THR A 278 3.53 6.34 7.27
C THR A 278 2.74 7.19 8.27
N LEU A 279 2.33 6.61 9.41
CA LEU A 279 1.47 7.27 10.40
C LEU A 279 2.24 7.85 11.59
N TYR A 280 3.35 7.23 11.99
CA TYR A 280 4.10 7.60 13.18
C TYR A 280 5.50 8.19 12.88
N GLY A 281 5.91 8.23 11.60
CA GLY A 281 7.09 8.98 11.13
C GLY A 281 8.45 8.36 11.45
N PHE A 282 8.48 7.09 11.87
CA PHE A 282 9.73 6.35 12.07
C PHE A 282 10.49 6.16 10.74
N THR A 283 11.81 5.97 10.82
CA THR A 283 12.56 5.37 9.71
C THR A 283 12.46 3.85 9.78
N GLU A 284 12.56 3.19 8.63
CA GLU A 284 12.60 1.72 8.55
C GLU A 284 13.78 1.14 9.36
N GLU A 285 14.92 1.83 9.40
CA GLU A 285 16.06 1.47 10.27
C GLU A 285 15.71 1.60 11.76
N GLN A 286 15.11 2.71 12.22
CA GLN A 286 14.66 2.84 13.62
C GLN A 286 13.71 1.71 14.04
N LEU A 287 12.84 1.25 13.14
CA LEU A 287 11.96 0.11 13.39
C LEU A 287 12.74 -1.20 13.45
N LEU A 288 13.71 -1.43 12.57
CA LEU A 288 14.46 -2.69 12.48
C LEU A 288 15.56 -2.84 13.54
N THR A 289 16.16 -1.73 13.97
CA THR A 289 17.41 -1.68 14.75
C THR A 289 17.28 -0.95 16.10
N GLY A 290 16.11 -0.42 16.44
CA GLY A 290 15.90 0.45 17.61
C GLY A 290 15.55 -0.25 18.93
N GLY A 291 15.62 -1.59 19.01
CA GLY A 291 15.22 -2.34 20.22
C GLY A 291 13.76 -2.17 20.62
N LEU A 292 12.88 -1.83 19.67
CA LEU A 292 11.50 -1.45 19.95
C LEU A 292 10.62 -2.66 20.28
N ARG A 293 9.63 -2.43 21.14
CA ARG A 293 8.55 -3.38 21.46
C ARG A 293 7.28 -2.90 20.77
N ILE A 294 6.98 -3.48 19.62
CA ILE A 294 5.83 -3.10 18.78
C ILE A 294 4.70 -4.07 19.07
N THR A 295 3.66 -3.62 19.79
CA THR A 295 2.46 -4.42 20.05
C THR A 295 1.47 -4.22 18.92
N THR A 296 0.87 -5.31 18.44
CA THR A 296 0.02 -5.33 17.25
C THR A 296 -1.37 -5.89 17.57
N GLU A 297 -2.31 -5.70 16.65
CA GLU A 297 -3.65 -6.29 16.73
C GLU A 297 -3.70 -7.74 16.23
N LEU A 298 -2.55 -8.31 15.85
CA LEU A 298 -2.38 -9.67 15.34
C LEU A 298 -2.97 -10.70 16.32
N ASP A 299 -3.78 -11.60 15.80
CA ASP A 299 -4.31 -12.75 16.52
C ASP A 299 -3.64 -14.04 15.98
N PRO A 300 -2.82 -14.76 16.77
CA PRO A 300 -2.14 -15.96 16.30
C PRO A 300 -3.09 -17.06 15.84
N THR A 301 -4.29 -17.17 16.42
CA THR A 301 -5.29 -18.18 16.04
C THR A 301 -5.89 -17.85 14.68
N VAL A 302 -6.27 -16.58 14.48
CA VAL A 302 -6.82 -16.09 13.20
C VAL A 302 -5.75 -16.11 12.11
N GLN A 303 -4.53 -15.67 12.40
CA GLN A 303 -3.42 -15.69 11.45
C GLN A 303 -2.99 -17.12 11.09
N LYS A 304 -2.97 -18.06 12.04
CA LYS A 304 -2.72 -19.47 11.76
C LYS A 304 -3.77 -20.03 10.79
N ALA A 305 -5.05 -19.78 11.05
CA ALA A 305 -6.15 -20.21 10.16
C ALA A 305 -6.01 -19.66 8.73
N VAL A 306 -5.60 -18.40 8.57
CA VAL A 306 -5.29 -17.79 7.27
C VAL A 306 -4.10 -18.48 6.59
N THR A 307 -3.00 -18.67 7.32
CA THR A 307 -1.78 -19.33 6.80
C THR A 307 -2.05 -20.79 6.40
N GLU A 308 -2.84 -21.54 7.17
CA GLU A 308 -3.25 -22.92 6.84
C GLU A 308 -4.15 -23.01 5.61
N VAL A 309 -4.90 -21.96 5.27
CA VAL A 309 -5.66 -21.89 4.01
C VAL A 309 -4.76 -21.51 2.83
N TYR A 310 -3.81 -20.59 3.02
CA TYR A 310 -2.90 -20.17 1.95
C TYR A 310 -1.82 -21.20 1.60
N ASN A 311 -1.50 -22.12 2.51
CA ASN A 311 -0.62 -23.26 2.28
C ASN A 311 -1.32 -24.47 1.63
N ASP A 312 -2.65 -24.46 1.52
CA ASP A 312 -3.44 -25.54 0.92
C ASP A 312 -3.74 -25.22 -0.56
N ASP A 313 -2.83 -25.61 -1.44
CA ASP A 313 -2.96 -25.40 -2.89
C ASP A 313 -4.22 -26.03 -3.50
N SER A 314 -4.88 -26.98 -2.82
CA SER A 314 -6.14 -27.57 -3.31
C SER A 314 -7.34 -26.61 -3.24
N LEU A 315 -7.24 -25.53 -2.46
CA LEU A 315 -8.27 -24.49 -2.34
C LEU A 315 -8.18 -23.42 -3.45
N PHE A 316 -7.16 -23.49 -4.32
CA PHE A 316 -6.92 -22.51 -5.38
C PHE A 316 -7.03 -23.13 -6.78
N PRO A 317 -7.23 -22.33 -7.86
CA PRO A 317 -7.25 -22.87 -9.21
C PRO A 317 -5.84 -23.29 -9.66
N ALA A 318 -5.78 -24.29 -10.54
CA ALA A 318 -4.55 -24.67 -11.21
C ALA A 318 -3.94 -23.46 -11.95
N SER A 319 -2.71 -23.11 -11.59
CA SER A 319 -1.98 -21.96 -12.13
C SER A 319 -1.23 -22.32 -13.42
N LYS A 320 -0.70 -21.33 -14.15
CA LYS A 320 0.18 -21.59 -15.31
C LYS A 320 1.60 -21.92 -14.82
N PRO A 321 2.42 -22.66 -15.60
CA PRO A 321 3.80 -22.98 -15.22
C PRO A 321 4.70 -21.75 -15.05
N ASP A 322 4.38 -20.64 -15.75
CA ASP A 322 5.13 -19.39 -15.78
C ASP A 322 4.54 -18.27 -14.90
N GLN A 323 3.32 -18.43 -14.38
CA GLN A 323 2.72 -17.49 -13.43
C GLN A 323 1.80 -18.19 -12.43
N LEU A 324 2.08 -18.00 -11.13
CA LEU A 324 1.20 -18.44 -10.05
C LEU A 324 -0.05 -17.54 -10.00
N ILE A 325 -1.24 -18.12 -9.81
CA ILE A 325 -2.44 -17.35 -9.46
C ILE A 325 -2.24 -16.77 -8.08
N GLN A 326 -2.26 -15.44 -7.95
CA GLN A 326 -2.12 -14.75 -6.68
C GLN A 326 -3.46 -14.60 -5.94
N SER A 327 -3.33 -14.32 -4.64
CA SER A 327 -4.47 -14.10 -3.75
C SER A 327 -4.06 -13.17 -2.61
N GLY A 328 -4.98 -12.34 -2.13
CA GLY A 328 -4.75 -11.38 -1.06
C GLY A 328 -5.92 -11.31 -0.11
N ALA A 329 -5.67 -11.47 1.19
CA ALA A 329 -6.71 -11.48 2.22
C ALA A 329 -6.36 -10.65 3.46
N VAL A 330 -7.39 -10.05 4.05
CA VAL A 330 -7.35 -9.29 5.32
C VAL A 330 -8.52 -9.73 6.18
N LEU A 331 -8.28 -9.99 7.47
CA LEU A 331 -9.31 -10.20 8.48
C LEU A 331 -9.22 -9.07 9.53
N ILE A 332 -10.33 -8.38 9.77
CA ILE A 332 -10.45 -7.20 10.65
C ILE A 332 -11.51 -7.46 11.71
N ASP A 333 -11.22 -7.08 12.95
CA ASP A 333 -12.22 -6.92 14.01
C ASP A 333 -12.97 -5.59 13.79
N GLN A 334 -14.22 -5.67 13.36
CA GLN A 334 -15.05 -4.49 13.08
C GLN A 334 -15.29 -3.57 14.28
N LYS A 335 -15.13 -4.02 15.53
CA LYS A 335 -15.41 -3.21 16.72
C LYS A 335 -14.25 -2.28 17.10
N THR A 336 -13.06 -2.56 16.56
CA THR A 336 -11.83 -1.81 16.83
C THR A 336 -11.19 -1.24 15.58
N GLY A 337 -11.33 -1.90 14.43
CA GLY A 337 -10.49 -1.69 13.25
C GLY A 337 -9.17 -2.47 13.29
N GLY A 338 -8.93 -3.27 14.33
CA GLY A 338 -7.70 -4.05 14.47
C GLY A 338 -7.61 -5.17 13.43
N VAL A 339 -6.55 -5.16 12.62
CA VAL A 339 -6.28 -6.21 11.64
C VAL A 339 -5.78 -7.45 12.36
N ARG A 340 -6.63 -8.49 12.42
CA ARG A 340 -6.37 -9.74 13.14
C ARG A 340 -5.48 -10.71 12.37
N ALA A 341 -5.53 -10.70 11.04
CA ALA A 341 -4.67 -11.51 10.18
C ALA A 341 -4.54 -10.94 8.76
N LEU A 342 -3.45 -11.34 8.09
CA LEU A 342 -3.10 -10.92 6.73
C LEU A 342 -2.49 -12.08 5.93
N ALA A 343 -2.84 -12.17 4.64
CA ALA A 343 -2.10 -12.94 3.65
C ALA A 343 -1.78 -12.06 2.43
N GLY A 344 -0.52 -11.66 2.29
CA GLY A 344 -0.06 -10.76 1.24
C GLY A 344 0.16 -11.39 -0.14
N GLY A 345 -0.03 -12.71 -0.29
CA GLY A 345 0.23 -13.44 -1.53
C GLY A 345 0.20 -14.95 -1.32
N ARG A 346 0.29 -15.72 -2.41
CA ARG A 346 0.62 -17.15 -2.44
C ARG A 346 2.09 -17.36 -2.80
N GLY A 347 2.62 -18.51 -2.38
CA GLY A 347 4.03 -18.87 -2.54
C GLY A 347 4.93 -18.25 -1.46
N VAL A 348 6.25 -18.32 -1.68
CA VAL A 348 7.25 -17.90 -0.69
C VAL A 348 7.37 -16.38 -0.64
N GLY A 349 6.73 -15.76 0.36
CA GLY A 349 6.82 -14.31 0.60
C GLY A 349 8.22 -13.84 1.00
N VAL A 350 8.65 -12.72 0.41
CA VAL A 350 9.93 -12.04 0.70
C VAL A 350 9.70 -10.87 1.67
N PHE A 351 10.73 -10.46 2.41
CA PHE A 351 10.64 -9.31 3.32
C PHE A 351 10.61 -7.99 2.53
N ARG A 352 9.73 -7.07 2.92
CA ARG A 352 9.31 -5.88 2.14
C ARG A 352 8.77 -6.26 0.75
N GLY A 353 8.06 -7.39 0.69
CA GLY A 353 7.42 -7.89 -0.54
C GLY A 353 6.17 -7.10 -0.91
N PHE A 354 5.74 -7.21 -2.17
CA PHE A 354 4.47 -6.64 -2.60
C PHE A 354 3.29 -7.40 -1.97
N SER A 355 2.41 -6.67 -1.28
CA SER A 355 1.28 -7.24 -0.55
C SER A 355 -0.04 -7.08 -1.31
N HIS A 356 -0.57 -8.20 -1.80
CA HIS A 356 -1.89 -8.28 -2.44
C HIS A 356 -3.05 -7.90 -1.52
N ALA A 357 -2.83 -7.93 -0.21
CA ALA A 357 -3.84 -7.58 0.79
C ALA A 357 -3.90 -6.08 1.11
N THR A 358 -2.76 -5.37 1.09
CA THR A 358 -2.67 -3.97 1.53
C THR A 358 -2.37 -2.99 0.38
N GLN A 359 -1.43 -3.34 -0.49
CA GLN A 359 -0.85 -2.44 -1.51
C GLN A 359 -1.52 -2.56 -2.89
N LEU A 360 -1.95 -3.77 -3.29
CA LEU A 360 -2.65 -4.01 -4.57
C LEU A 360 -3.89 -3.13 -4.73
N LYS A 361 -4.00 -2.45 -5.88
CA LYS A 361 -5.24 -1.80 -6.32
C LYS A 361 -5.77 -2.50 -7.56
N ARG A 362 -7.02 -2.99 -7.47
CA ARG A 362 -7.75 -3.68 -8.53
C ARG A 362 -9.21 -3.25 -8.50
N GLN A 363 -9.92 -3.46 -9.61
CA GLN A 363 -11.35 -3.16 -9.68
C GLN A 363 -12.14 -4.17 -8.82
N PRO A 364 -12.91 -3.72 -7.81
CA PRO A 364 -13.63 -4.59 -6.87
C PRO A 364 -14.87 -5.30 -7.46
N GLY A 365 -15.25 -4.95 -8.69
CA GLY A 365 -16.45 -5.45 -9.36
C GLY A 365 -17.72 -5.21 -8.54
N SER A 366 -18.66 -6.16 -8.61
CA SER A 366 -19.95 -6.08 -7.88
C SER A 366 -19.85 -6.07 -6.34
N THR A 367 -18.67 -6.21 -5.72
CA THR A 367 -18.52 -5.95 -4.27
C THR A 367 -18.62 -4.46 -3.92
N PHE A 368 -18.55 -3.56 -4.92
CA PHE A 368 -18.74 -2.13 -4.72
C PHE A 368 -20.22 -1.69 -4.64
N LYS A 369 -21.17 -2.57 -5.01
CA LYS A 369 -22.61 -2.25 -5.02
C LYS A 369 -23.16 -1.84 -3.63
N PRO A 370 -22.83 -2.51 -2.52
CA PRO A 370 -23.13 -2.04 -1.16
C PRO A 370 -22.55 -0.65 -0.84
N ILE A 371 -21.33 -0.38 -1.31
CA ILE A 371 -20.55 0.83 -0.97
C ILE A 371 -21.06 2.06 -1.72
N ALA A 372 -21.24 1.97 -3.04
CA ALA A 372 -21.56 3.12 -3.89
C ALA A 372 -23.04 3.28 -4.21
N VAL A 373 -23.86 2.23 -4.06
CA VAL A 373 -25.26 2.23 -4.56
C VAL A 373 -26.26 1.89 -3.45
N TYR A 374 -26.25 0.64 -2.95
CA TYR A 374 -27.34 0.16 -2.10
C TYR A 374 -27.27 0.72 -0.66
N GLY A 375 -26.07 0.85 -0.08
CA GLY A 375 -25.85 1.53 1.20
C GLY A 375 -26.34 2.99 1.19
N PRO A 376 -25.91 3.84 0.24
CA PRO A 376 -26.42 5.20 0.13
C PRO A 376 -27.92 5.25 -0.21
N ALA A 377 -28.47 4.35 -1.03
CA ALA A 377 -29.91 4.32 -1.29
C ALA A 377 -30.73 4.05 -0.02
N LEU A 378 -30.30 3.09 0.82
CA LEU A 378 -30.92 2.84 2.14
C LEU A 378 -30.78 4.05 3.07
N GLU A 379 -29.61 4.71 3.10
CA GLU A 379 -29.39 5.96 3.87
C GLU A 379 -30.35 7.09 3.42
N ALA A 380 -30.65 7.16 2.13
CA ALA A 380 -31.61 8.07 1.51
C ALA A 380 -33.09 7.65 1.68
N GLY A 381 -33.38 6.50 2.30
CA GLY A 381 -34.73 6.06 2.67
C GLY A 381 -35.37 5.01 1.74
N TYR A 382 -34.63 4.45 0.78
CA TYR A 382 -35.06 3.23 0.08
C TYR A 382 -35.09 2.03 1.06
N LYS A 383 -35.72 0.93 0.64
CA LYS A 383 -35.88 -0.30 1.42
C LYS A 383 -35.46 -1.51 0.58
N PRO A 384 -35.17 -2.68 1.19
CA PRO A 384 -34.93 -3.92 0.44
C PRO A 384 -36.06 -4.26 -0.55
N SER A 385 -37.31 -3.94 -0.18
CA SER A 385 -38.51 -4.10 -1.01
C SER A 385 -38.80 -2.93 -1.98
N SER A 386 -37.92 -1.94 -2.10
CA SER A 386 -38.07 -0.90 -3.12
C SER A 386 -37.85 -1.50 -4.51
N MET A 387 -38.82 -1.30 -5.41
CA MET A 387 -38.70 -1.74 -6.81
C MET A 387 -37.71 -0.84 -7.56
N LEU A 388 -36.82 -1.49 -8.32
CA LEU A 388 -35.80 -0.89 -9.17
C LEU A 388 -36.08 -1.27 -10.63
N TYR A 389 -35.67 -0.41 -11.57
CA TYR A 389 -35.79 -0.70 -13.00
C TYR A 389 -34.80 -1.78 -13.45
N ASP A 390 -35.27 -2.73 -14.27
CA ASP A 390 -34.46 -3.79 -14.86
C ASP A 390 -34.79 -4.00 -16.34
N GLY A 391 -34.32 -3.09 -17.19
CA GLY A 391 -34.54 -3.17 -18.64
C GLY A 391 -33.51 -2.39 -19.46
N PRO A 392 -33.68 -2.30 -20.79
CA PRO A 392 -32.73 -1.65 -21.70
C PRO A 392 -32.42 -0.20 -21.30
N LEU A 393 -31.26 -0.02 -20.64
CA LEU A 393 -30.83 1.26 -20.09
C LEU A 393 -29.81 1.93 -21.00
N ASN A 394 -29.97 3.23 -21.22
CA ASN A 394 -29.00 4.07 -21.92
C ASN A 394 -28.98 5.45 -21.26
N ILE A 395 -27.93 5.74 -20.49
CA ILE A 395 -27.72 7.04 -19.86
C ILE A 395 -26.48 7.67 -20.46
N GLU A 396 -26.64 8.76 -21.21
CA GLU A 396 -25.56 9.51 -21.87
C GLU A 396 -24.62 8.64 -22.76
N GLY A 397 -25.14 7.53 -23.30
CA GLY A 397 -24.38 6.56 -24.10
C GLY A 397 -23.86 5.35 -23.32
N TYR A 398 -23.93 5.36 -21.98
CA TYR A 398 -23.60 4.20 -21.15
C TYR A 398 -24.76 3.19 -21.14
N GLN A 399 -24.51 2.00 -21.68
CA GLN A 399 -25.47 0.92 -21.86
C GLN A 399 -24.99 -0.34 -21.09
N PRO A 400 -25.22 -0.42 -19.77
CA PRO A 400 -24.89 -1.61 -18.99
C PRO A 400 -25.81 -2.78 -19.37
N GLN A 401 -25.32 -4.01 -19.16
CA GLN A 401 -26.11 -5.24 -19.27
C GLN A 401 -25.90 -6.11 -18.05
N ASP A 402 -26.90 -6.93 -17.73
CA ASP A 402 -26.78 -8.01 -16.77
C ASP A 402 -25.91 -9.16 -17.29
N TRP A 403 -25.29 -9.90 -16.37
CA TRP A 403 -24.40 -11.01 -16.69
C TRP A 403 -25.10 -12.20 -17.37
N ASP A 404 -26.42 -12.30 -17.22
CA ASP A 404 -27.29 -13.29 -17.86
C ASP A 404 -28.00 -12.76 -19.12
N HIS A 405 -27.75 -11.49 -19.49
CA HIS A 405 -28.34 -10.77 -20.63
C HIS A 405 -29.88 -10.73 -20.66
N GLN A 406 -30.54 -10.87 -19.51
CA GLN A 406 -32.00 -10.77 -19.39
C GLN A 406 -32.46 -9.37 -18.95
N SER A 407 -33.78 -9.18 -18.89
CA SER A 407 -34.43 -7.96 -18.39
C SER A 407 -35.81 -8.32 -17.84
N ARG A 408 -36.12 -7.89 -16.62
CA ARG A 408 -37.31 -8.30 -15.84
C ARG A 408 -38.32 -7.17 -15.67
N GLY A 409 -38.03 -5.99 -16.21
CA GLY A 409 -38.85 -4.78 -16.13
C GLY A 409 -38.68 -4.06 -14.79
N GLN A 410 -39.06 -4.72 -13.70
CA GLN A 410 -38.81 -4.27 -12.33
C GLN A 410 -38.44 -5.44 -11.42
N VAL A 411 -37.53 -5.20 -10.47
CA VAL A 411 -37.08 -6.15 -9.44
C VAL A 411 -36.97 -5.44 -8.10
N SER A 412 -37.13 -6.13 -6.98
CA SER A 412 -36.81 -5.54 -5.67
C SER A 412 -35.30 -5.30 -5.53
N MET A 413 -34.92 -4.33 -4.68
CA MET A 413 -33.51 -4.11 -4.31
C MET A 413 -32.88 -5.38 -3.70
N GLN A 414 -33.67 -6.19 -2.98
CA GLN A 414 -33.25 -7.49 -2.47
C GLN A 414 -32.88 -8.48 -3.58
N GLU A 415 -33.72 -8.65 -4.60
CA GLU A 415 -33.41 -9.55 -5.72
C GLU A 415 -32.18 -9.05 -6.49
N ALA A 416 -32.08 -7.74 -6.73
CA ALA A 416 -30.97 -7.11 -7.45
C ALA A 416 -29.61 -7.28 -6.75
N ILE A 417 -29.55 -7.24 -5.40
CA ILE A 417 -28.29 -7.51 -4.68
C ILE A 417 -27.98 -9.01 -4.58
N THR A 418 -28.99 -9.87 -4.38
CA THR A 418 -28.85 -11.34 -4.27
C THR A 418 -28.30 -11.92 -5.56
N SER A 419 -28.96 -11.64 -6.69
CA SER A 419 -28.56 -12.07 -8.04
C SER A 419 -27.42 -11.22 -8.63
N SER A 420 -27.05 -10.13 -7.96
CA SER A 420 -25.95 -9.24 -8.33
C SER A 420 -26.11 -8.54 -9.69
N TRP A 421 -27.35 -8.29 -10.12
CA TRP A 421 -27.68 -7.64 -11.39
C TRP A 421 -27.09 -6.24 -11.50
N ASN A 422 -26.78 -5.83 -12.74
CA ASN A 422 -26.02 -4.64 -13.09
C ASN A 422 -26.93 -3.47 -13.44
N VAL A 423 -27.97 -3.70 -14.24
CA VAL A 423 -28.90 -2.66 -14.69
C VAL A 423 -29.59 -1.95 -13.51
N PRO A 424 -30.15 -2.66 -12.50
CA PRO A 424 -30.78 -2.01 -11.35
C PRO A 424 -29.80 -1.18 -10.51
N ALA A 425 -28.53 -1.60 -10.43
CA ALA A 425 -27.50 -0.91 -9.67
C ALA A 425 -27.02 0.38 -10.36
N VAL A 426 -26.87 0.36 -11.69
CA VAL A 426 -26.53 1.56 -12.47
C VAL A 426 -27.70 2.56 -12.46
N TRP A 427 -28.92 2.06 -12.67
CA TRP A 427 -30.12 2.90 -12.60
C TRP A 427 -30.28 3.54 -11.23
N LEU A 428 -30.18 2.78 -10.14
CA LEU A 428 -30.31 3.32 -8.79
C LEU A 428 -29.22 4.35 -8.44
N LEU A 429 -27.97 4.18 -8.93
CA LEU A 429 -26.93 5.21 -8.76
C LEU A 429 -27.25 6.52 -9.50
N HIS A 430 -27.91 6.43 -10.66
CA HIS A 430 -28.39 7.59 -11.38
C HIS A 430 -29.48 8.32 -10.56
N GLU A 431 -30.51 7.60 -10.09
CA GLU A 431 -31.62 8.19 -9.34
C GLU A 431 -31.22 8.84 -8.01
N ILE A 432 -30.29 8.24 -7.25
CA ILE A 432 -29.77 8.86 -6.00
C ILE A 432 -28.69 9.92 -6.24
N GLY A 433 -28.19 10.02 -7.47
CA GLY A 433 -27.11 10.92 -7.89
C GLY A 433 -25.71 10.40 -7.56
N ILE A 434 -24.82 10.43 -8.57
CA ILE A 434 -23.42 9.95 -8.48
C ILE A 434 -22.67 10.61 -7.31
N ASP A 435 -22.83 11.91 -7.10
CA ASP A 435 -22.13 12.63 -6.02
C ASP A 435 -22.57 12.19 -4.61
N TYR A 436 -23.80 11.69 -4.45
CA TYR A 436 -24.27 11.13 -3.19
C TYR A 436 -23.62 9.76 -2.92
N GLY A 437 -23.59 8.89 -3.94
CA GLY A 437 -22.87 7.62 -3.90
C GLY A 437 -21.37 7.79 -3.63
N LEU A 438 -20.71 8.78 -4.27
CA LEU A 438 -19.31 9.14 -4.00
C LEU A 438 -19.09 9.68 -2.58
N LYS A 439 -20.01 10.51 -2.06
CA LYS A 439 -19.91 11.04 -0.70
C LYS A 439 -20.00 9.93 0.35
N PHE A 440 -20.88 8.94 0.16
CA PHE A 440 -21.01 7.77 1.03
C PHE A 440 -19.80 6.82 0.89
N THR A 441 -19.35 6.55 -0.34
CA THR A 441 -18.11 5.81 -0.61
C THR A 441 -16.91 6.41 0.13
N LYS A 442 -16.82 7.75 0.16
CA LYS A 442 -15.78 8.48 0.89
C LYS A 442 -15.91 8.42 2.41
N SER A 443 -17.12 8.37 2.98
CA SER A 443 -17.29 8.23 4.43
C SER A 443 -16.88 6.84 4.92
N LEU A 444 -16.97 5.82 4.07
CA LEU A 444 -16.41 4.47 4.28
C LEU A 444 -14.87 4.41 4.15
N GLY A 445 -14.20 5.54 3.93
CA GLY A 445 -12.75 5.65 3.81
C GLY A 445 -12.19 5.48 2.40
N ILE A 446 -13.03 5.21 1.39
CA ILE A 446 -12.60 5.03 -0.01
C ILE A 446 -12.72 6.38 -0.74
N THR A 447 -11.61 7.09 -0.90
CA THR A 447 -11.56 8.28 -1.76
C THR A 447 -11.21 7.86 -3.19
N LEU A 448 -12.07 8.21 -4.15
CA LEU A 448 -11.85 7.97 -5.58
C LEU A 448 -11.32 9.23 -6.30
N PRO A 449 -10.53 9.10 -7.37
CA PRO A 449 -10.09 10.23 -8.19
C PRO A 449 -11.25 10.85 -8.97
N ALA A 450 -11.14 12.12 -9.36
CA ALA A 450 -12.23 12.86 -10.02
C ALA A 450 -12.72 12.23 -11.35
N GLN A 451 -11.86 11.48 -12.04
CA GLN A 451 -12.20 10.73 -13.26
C GLN A 451 -13.15 9.55 -13.02
N ASP A 452 -13.28 9.07 -11.78
CA ASP A 452 -14.25 8.03 -11.41
C ASP A 452 -15.65 8.62 -11.13
N ARG A 453 -15.92 9.91 -11.40
CA ARG A 453 -17.26 10.50 -11.32
C ARG A 453 -18.12 10.13 -12.55
N GLN A 454 -18.41 8.83 -12.66
CA GLN A 454 -19.17 8.20 -13.74
C GLN A 454 -20.01 7.02 -13.23
N LEU A 455 -21.06 6.64 -13.95
CA LEU A 455 -21.97 5.55 -13.54
C LEU A 455 -21.29 4.17 -13.43
N GLY A 456 -20.15 3.96 -14.08
CA GLY A 456 -19.37 2.71 -14.01
C GLY A 456 -18.96 2.29 -12.58
N ILE A 457 -18.90 3.24 -11.62
CA ILE A 457 -18.59 2.92 -10.22
C ILE A 457 -19.67 2.02 -9.58
N ALA A 458 -20.92 2.07 -10.05
CA ALA A 458 -21.98 1.16 -9.59
C ALA A 458 -21.61 -0.32 -9.75
N LEU A 459 -20.73 -0.64 -10.71
CA LEU A 459 -20.27 -2.00 -11.00
C LEU A 459 -18.83 -2.26 -10.53
N GLY A 460 -18.22 -1.33 -9.79
CA GLY A 460 -16.79 -1.38 -9.40
C GLY A 460 -15.81 -0.99 -10.51
N GLY A 461 -16.29 -0.31 -11.56
CA GLY A 461 -15.47 0.24 -12.64
C GLY A 461 -14.70 1.48 -12.21
N LEU A 462 -13.55 1.27 -11.56
CA LEU A 462 -12.67 2.30 -11.01
C LEU A 462 -11.38 2.41 -11.82
N SER A 463 -10.80 3.61 -11.92
CA SER A 463 -9.54 3.82 -12.67
C SER A 463 -8.31 3.30 -11.93
N GLU A 464 -8.21 3.54 -10.62
CA GLU A 464 -7.12 3.01 -9.77
C GLU A 464 -7.50 1.69 -9.11
N GLY A 465 -8.73 1.57 -8.61
CA GLY A 465 -9.20 0.41 -7.85
C GLY A 465 -9.00 0.52 -6.33
N VAL A 466 -9.29 -0.56 -5.61
CA VAL A 466 -9.21 -0.63 -4.13
C VAL A 466 -8.35 -1.83 -3.72
N SER A 467 -7.79 -1.80 -2.51
CA SER A 467 -7.09 -2.93 -1.89
C SER A 467 -8.03 -3.75 -0.99
N PRO A 468 -7.79 -5.06 -0.76
CA PRO A 468 -8.57 -5.84 0.19
C PRO A 468 -8.69 -5.20 1.58
N LEU A 469 -7.63 -4.55 2.09
CA LEU A 469 -7.68 -3.77 3.33
C LEU A 469 -8.75 -2.67 3.31
N GLY A 470 -8.83 -1.89 2.23
CA GLY A 470 -9.83 -0.83 2.08
C GLY A 470 -11.25 -1.37 1.91
N MET A 471 -11.40 -2.50 1.20
CA MET A 471 -12.69 -3.18 1.06
C MET A 471 -13.18 -3.78 2.38
N ALA A 472 -12.29 -4.38 3.16
CA ALA A 472 -12.61 -4.91 4.49
C ALA A 472 -13.01 -3.79 5.47
N GLN A 473 -12.33 -2.64 5.45
CA GLN A 473 -12.70 -1.48 6.28
C GLN A 473 -14.06 -0.88 5.87
N ALA A 474 -14.36 -0.83 4.57
CA ALA A 474 -15.66 -0.35 4.10
C ALA A 474 -16.80 -1.29 4.52
N PHE A 475 -16.58 -2.62 4.46
CA PHE A 475 -17.57 -3.60 4.90
C PHE A 475 -17.69 -3.71 6.42
N SER A 476 -16.61 -3.51 7.19
CA SER A 476 -16.64 -3.56 8.65
C SER A 476 -17.53 -2.46 9.24
N THR A 477 -17.70 -1.35 8.52
CA THR A 477 -18.65 -0.29 8.89
C THR A 477 -20.10 -0.76 8.93
N PHE A 478 -20.51 -1.68 8.04
CA PHE A 478 -21.84 -2.30 8.12
C PHE A 478 -21.91 -3.27 9.33
N ALA A 479 -20.85 -4.05 9.56
CA ALA A 479 -20.74 -4.97 10.68
C ALA A 479 -20.66 -4.27 12.07
N ASP A 480 -20.25 -3.01 12.12
CA ASP A 480 -20.28 -2.15 13.31
C ASP A 480 -21.43 -1.14 13.33
N LYS A 481 -22.60 -1.55 12.82
CA LYS A 481 -23.87 -0.81 12.87
C LYS A 481 -23.75 0.66 12.42
N GLY A 482 -22.89 0.91 11.42
CA GLY A 482 -22.69 2.22 10.79
C GLY A 482 -21.50 3.03 11.30
N VAL A 483 -20.67 2.48 12.19
CA VAL A 483 -19.44 3.11 12.69
C VAL A 483 -18.22 2.66 11.87
N MET A 484 -17.54 3.60 11.21
CA MET A 484 -16.32 3.33 10.47
C MET A 484 -15.12 3.40 11.42
N GLN A 485 -14.49 2.25 11.67
CA GLN A 485 -13.23 2.14 12.41
C GLN A 485 -12.04 2.16 11.42
N PRO A 486 -11.04 3.06 11.58
CA PRO A 486 -9.84 3.03 10.76
C PRO A 486 -9.05 1.73 10.95
N ALA A 487 -8.73 1.05 9.85
CA ALA A 487 -7.98 -0.21 9.88
C ALA A 487 -6.52 0.01 10.31
N HIS A 488 -6.06 -0.74 11.31
CA HIS A 488 -4.71 -0.61 11.86
C HIS A 488 -4.12 -1.94 12.32
N PHE A 489 -2.79 -2.04 12.26
CA PHE A 489 -1.97 -3.18 12.65
C PHE A 489 -1.30 -2.95 14.01
N ILE A 490 -0.94 -1.71 14.35
CA ILE A 490 -0.19 -1.37 15.57
C ILE A 490 -1.13 -0.87 16.66
N SER A 491 -1.00 -1.40 17.87
CA SER A 491 -1.72 -0.93 19.06
C SER A 491 -0.86 0.01 19.93
N LYS A 492 0.44 -0.29 20.08
CA LYS A 492 1.43 0.61 20.70
C LYS A 492 2.87 0.30 20.28
N ILE A 493 3.75 1.29 20.42
CA ILE A 493 5.21 1.14 20.28
C ILE A 493 5.87 1.65 21.56
N GLU A 494 6.71 0.82 22.16
CA GLU A 494 7.53 1.13 23.35
C GLU A 494 9.01 0.90 23.04
N THR A 495 9.90 1.51 23.83
CA THR A 495 11.33 1.15 23.88
C THR A 495 11.54 -0.17 24.62
N SER A 496 12.77 -0.72 24.59
CA SER A 496 13.13 -1.93 25.34
C SER A 496 13.01 -1.76 26.87
N ASP A 497 13.22 -0.56 27.40
CA ASP A 497 13.00 -0.20 28.82
C ASP A 497 11.55 0.20 29.16
N GLY A 498 10.63 0.14 28.18
CA GLY A 498 9.18 0.31 28.40
C GLY A 498 8.67 1.76 28.35
N HIS A 499 9.43 2.71 27.80
CA HIS A 499 8.95 4.05 27.54
C HIS A 499 8.01 4.07 26.32
N LEU A 500 6.80 4.61 26.49
CA LEU A 500 5.75 4.64 25.47
C LEU A 500 6.03 5.72 24.42
N LEU A 501 6.33 5.30 23.18
CA LEU A 501 6.57 6.18 22.04
C LEU A 501 5.28 6.46 21.25
N VAL A 502 4.46 5.42 21.04
CA VAL A 502 3.18 5.49 20.31
C VAL A 502 2.12 4.72 21.06
N GLN A 503 0.92 5.31 21.16
CA GLN A 503 -0.32 4.62 21.48
C GLN A 503 -1.29 4.88 20.33
N ALA A 504 -1.80 3.82 19.70
CA ALA A 504 -2.79 3.96 18.64
C ALA A 504 -4.07 4.60 19.18
N LYS A 505 -4.68 5.45 18.36
CA LYS A 505 -5.89 6.23 18.68
C LYS A 505 -6.94 6.09 17.59
N ALA A 506 -7.22 4.85 17.19
CA ALA A 506 -8.39 4.54 16.39
C ALA A 506 -9.64 5.01 17.15
N LYS A 507 -10.41 5.92 16.54
CA LYS A 507 -11.70 6.38 17.05
C LYS A 507 -12.72 6.25 15.94
N GLY A 508 -13.66 5.32 16.13
CA GLY A 508 -14.77 5.11 15.21
C GLY A 508 -15.56 6.38 14.93
N VAL A 509 -15.95 6.55 13.67
CA VAL A 509 -16.78 7.67 13.19
C VAL A 509 -18.12 7.09 12.72
N PRO A 510 -19.26 7.47 13.32
CA PRO A 510 -20.57 7.15 12.76
C PRO A 510 -20.75 7.83 11.39
N VAL A 511 -21.03 7.04 10.34
CA VAL A 511 -21.07 7.53 8.95
C VAL A 511 -22.35 7.16 8.18
N MET A 512 -23.20 6.30 8.76
CA MET A 512 -24.55 5.98 8.29
C MET A 512 -25.45 5.70 9.50
N LYS A 513 -26.77 5.58 9.29
CA LYS A 513 -27.71 5.16 10.34
C LYS A 513 -27.52 3.68 10.72
N VAL A 514 -27.92 3.33 11.95
CA VAL A 514 -27.96 1.92 12.39
C VAL A 514 -28.89 1.11 11.50
N GLU A 515 -30.08 1.65 11.21
CA GLU A 515 -31.09 1.03 10.36
C GLU A 515 -30.60 0.77 8.92
N THR A 516 -29.69 1.62 8.42
CA THR A 516 -29.04 1.46 7.11
C THR A 516 -28.03 0.31 7.12
N ALA A 517 -27.21 0.21 8.17
CA ALA A 517 -26.27 -0.89 8.36
C ALA A 517 -26.98 -2.23 8.62
N ASP A 518 -28.02 -2.22 9.44
CA ASP A 518 -28.84 -3.37 9.79
C ASP A 518 -29.63 -3.90 8.56
N ALA A 519 -30.22 -3.01 7.74
CA ALA A 519 -30.87 -3.40 6.48
C ALA A 519 -29.86 -3.91 5.43
N MET A 520 -28.67 -3.31 5.32
CA MET A 520 -27.61 -3.83 4.44
C MET A 520 -27.11 -5.20 4.90
N THR A 521 -26.99 -5.42 6.21
CA THR A 521 -26.63 -6.73 6.79
C THR A 521 -27.69 -7.78 6.46
N ALA A 522 -28.98 -7.48 6.65
CA ALA A 522 -30.08 -8.37 6.28
C ALA A 522 -30.07 -8.74 4.78
N MET A 523 -29.86 -7.74 3.91
CA MET A 523 -29.75 -7.93 2.45
C MET A 523 -28.56 -8.83 2.06
N LEU A 524 -27.42 -8.63 2.71
CA LEU A 524 -26.18 -9.37 2.47
C LEU A 524 -26.17 -10.77 3.08
N GLN A 525 -26.98 -11.05 4.11
CA GLN A 525 -27.22 -12.42 4.58
C GLN A 525 -27.96 -13.24 3.51
N THR A 526 -29.08 -12.72 2.98
CA THR A 526 -29.84 -13.39 1.90
C THR A 526 -28.98 -13.59 0.64
N ALA A 527 -28.09 -12.64 0.32
CA ALA A 527 -27.13 -12.79 -0.79
C ALA A 527 -26.12 -13.94 -0.61
N VAL A 528 -25.86 -14.39 0.63
CA VAL A 528 -25.05 -15.58 0.94
C VAL A 528 -25.90 -16.84 1.14
N ALA A 529 -27.13 -16.75 1.65
CA ALA A 529 -28.01 -17.90 1.80
C ALA A 529 -28.48 -18.46 0.44
N GLU A 530 -28.92 -17.58 -0.45
CA GLU A 530 -29.64 -17.94 -1.69
C GLU A 530 -28.92 -17.46 -2.96
N GLY A 531 -28.14 -16.39 -2.86
CA GLY A 531 -27.60 -15.66 -4.02
C GLY A 531 -26.14 -15.96 -4.40
N THR A 532 -25.56 -14.96 -5.06
CA THR A 532 -24.20 -14.98 -5.63
C THR A 532 -23.06 -15.17 -4.61
N GLY A 533 -23.34 -15.22 -3.31
CA GLY A 533 -22.37 -15.51 -2.24
C GLY A 533 -22.36 -16.94 -1.71
N LYS A 534 -23.19 -17.86 -2.23
CA LYS A 534 -23.54 -19.15 -1.60
C LYS A 534 -22.37 -20.02 -1.08
N ASN A 535 -21.23 -20.03 -1.75
CA ASN A 535 -20.07 -20.84 -1.32
C ASN A 535 -19.37 -20.32 -0.05
N ALA A 536 -19.68 -19.09 0.39
CA ALA A 536 -19.21 -18.50 1.64
C ALA A 536 -20.02 -18.95 2.88
N ALA A 537 -21.16 -19.63 2.70
CA ALA A 537 -21.99 -20.11 3.80
C ALA A 537 -21.26 -21.17 4.65
N MET A 538 -21.39 -21.06 5.97
CA MET A 538 -20.79 -21.93 6.98
C MET A 538 -21.76 -22.16 8.14
N ASN A 539 -21.38 -22.97 9.13
CA ASN A 539 -22.20 -23.26 10.32
C ASN A 539 -22.25 -22.10 11.34
N ARG A 540 -22.32 -20.85 10.85
CA ARG A 540 -22.54 -19.61 11.61
C ARG A 540 -23.07 -18.53 10.64
N PRO A 541 -23.85 -17.54 11.08
CA PRO A 541 -24.40 -16.52 10.18
C PRO A 541 -23.31 -15.72 9.45
N VAL A 542 -23.57 -15.42 8.17
CA VAL A 542 -22.65 -14.72 7.27
C VAL A 542 -23.43 -13.68 6.47
N ALA A 543 -22.90 -12.47 6.39
CA ALA A 543 -23.31 -11.46 5.43
C ALA A 543 -22.15 -11.22 4.45
N GLY A 544 -22.41 -11.13 3.14
CA GLY A 544 -21.31 -10.85 2.20
C GLY A 544 -21.72 -10.70 0.75
N LYS A 545 -20.77 -10.22 -0.05
CA LYS A 545 -20.94 -9.96 -1.48
C LYS A 545 -19.74 -10.48 -2.28
N SER A 546 -20.06 -11.20 -3.35
CA SER A 546 -19.11 -11.54 -4.41
C SER A 546 -19.01 -10.44 -5.47
N GLY A 547 -17.83 -10.32 -6.09
CA GLY A 547 -17.58 -9.45 -7.22
C GLY A 547 -16.65 -10.11 -8.24
N THR A 548 -16.90 -9.84 -9.51
CA THR A 548 -16.11 -10.35 -10.62
C THR A 548 -15.85 -9.18 -11.55
N THR A 549 -14.60 -8.98 -11.93
CA THR A 549 -14.20 -8.03 -12.98
C THR A 549 -13.94 -8.83 -14.24
N GLN A 550 -14.71 -8.60 -15.30
CA GLN A 550 -14.57 -9.30 -16.57
C GLN A 550 -13.28 -8.91 -17.29
N LEU A 551 -12.87 -9.72 -18.27
CA LEU A 551 -11.82 -9.33 -19.21
C LEU A 551 -12.32 -8.17 -20.09
N PRO A 552 -11.46 -7.18 -20.44
CA PRO A 552 -11.87 -6.07 -21.28
C PRO A 552 -12.07 -6.53 -22.73
N ALA A 553 -13.00 -5.91 -23.45
CA ALA A 553 -13.28 -6.20 -24.86
C ALA A 553 -12.19 -5.62 -25.79
N THR A 554 -11.00 -6.22 -25.76
CA THR A 554 -9.85 -5.88 -26.63
C THR A 554 -9.45 -7.08 -27.48
N LYS A 555 -8.67 -6.83 -28.54
CA LYS A 555 -8.11 -7.86 -29.44
C LYS A 555 -7.27 -8.93 -28.76
N GLU A 556 -6.77 -8.66 -27.56
CA GLU A 556 -6.01 -9.61 -26.75
C GLU A 556 -6.90 -10.74 -26.19
N PHE A 557 -8.17 -10.45 -25.92
CA PHE A 557 -9.13 -11.38 -25.34
C PHE A 557 -10.20 -11.85 -26.35
N GLU A 558 -10.06 -11.51 -27.64
CA GLU A 558 -10.90 -12.05 -28.72
C GLU A 558 -10.80 -13.58 -28.75
N GLY A 559 -11.94 -14.26 -28.62
CA GLY A 559 -12.01 -15.72 -28.55
C GLY A 559 -11.85 -16.34 -27.15
N VAL A 560 -11.56 -15.54 -26.11
CA VAL A 560 -11.60 -16.01 -24.71
C VAL A 560 -13.06 -16.13 -24.27
N GLY A 561 -13.41 -17.25 -23.62
CA GLY A 561 -14.79 -17.57 -23.26
C GLY A 561 -15.39 -16.64 -22.21
N SER A 562 -16.68 -16.32 -22.32
CA SER A 562 -17.41 -15.36 -21.47
C SER A 562 -17.48 -15.69 -19.97
N GLY A 563 -17.17 -16.92 -19.58
CA GLY A 563 -16.99 -17.32 -18.17
C GLY A 563 -15.66 -16.88 -17.53
N SER A 564 -14.82 -16.13 -18.26
CA SER A 564 -13.48 -15.72 -17.82
C SER A 564 -13.46 -14.36 -17.13
N ALA A 565 -12.58 -14.21 -16.14
CA ALA A 565 -12.46 -13.01 -15.33
C ALA A 565 -10.99 -12.53 -15.22
N LYS A 566 -10.84 -11.23 -14.97
CA LYS A 566 -9.57 -10.57 -14.63
C LYS A 566 -9.27 -10.69 -13.14
N ASP A 567 -10.25 -10.29 -12.32
CA ASP A 567 -10.17 -10.25 -10.85
C ASP A 567 -11.43 -10.90 -10.27
N ALA A 568 -11.28 -11.72 -9.23
CA ALA A 568 -12.37 -12.33 -8.48
C ALA A 568 -12.29 -11.92 -7.00
N TRP A 569 -13.43 -11.52 -6.43
CA TRP A 569 -13.52 -10.96 -5.09
C TRP A 569 -14.65 -11.58 -4.26
N PHE A 570 -14.42 -11.75 -2.97
CA PHE A 570 -15.48 -11.86 -1.98
C PHE A 570 -15.15 -10.99 -0.77
N VAL A 571 -16.14 -10.23 -0.30
CA VAL A 571 -16.03 -9.40 0.91
C VAL A 571 -17.26 -9.63 1.77
N GLY A 572 -17.08 -9.91 3.05
CA GLY A 572 -18.16 -10.28 3.95
C GLY A 572 -17.72 -10.28 5.41
N TYR A 573 -18.64 -10.65 6.29
CA TYR A 573 -18.45 -10.62 7.74
C TYR A 573 -19.37 -11.59 8.46
N THR A 574 -18.94 -11.97 9.66
CA THR A 574 -19.77 -12.51 10.75
C THR A 574 -19.94 -11.40 11.81
N PRO A 575 -20.76 -11.58 12.87
CA PRO A 575 -20.86 -10.60 13.95
C PRO A 575 -19.53 -10.28 14.67
N GLU A 576 -18.52 -11.15 14.55
CA GLU A 576 -17.22 -11.07 15.23
C GLU A 576 -16.06 -10.61 14.32
N LEU A 577 -16.03 -11.00 13.04
CA LEU A 577 -14.93 -10.65 12.12
C LEU A 577 -15.41 -10.31 10.70
N THR A 578 -14.75 -9.34 10.08
CA THR A 578 -14.92 -8.92 8.68
C THR A 578 -13.71 -9.36 7.87
N ALA A 579 -13.91 -9.80 6.63
CA ALA A 579 -12.81 -10.15 5.73
C ALA A 579 -13.06 -9.78 4.26
N ALA A 580 -11.97 -9.45 3.58
CA ALA A 580 -11.93 -9.28 2.13
C ALA A 580 -10.92 -10.26 1.54
N VAL A 581 -11.28 -10.86 0.40
CA VAL A 581 -10.44 -11.79 -0.37
C VAL A 581 -10.47 -11.40 -1.84
N TRP A 582 -9.28 -11.19 -2.42
CA TRP A 582 -9.06 -11.09 -3.87
C TRP A 582 -8.30 -12.31 -4.36
N VAL A 583 -8.61 -12.77 -5.58
CA VAL A 583 -7.85 -13.76 -6.36
C VAL A 583 -7.70 -13.23 -7.78
N GLY A 584 -6.53 -13.44 -8.40
CA GLY A 584 -6.24 -12.99 -9.76
C GLY A 584 -4.83 -13.36 -10.24
N TYR A 585 -4.45 -12.84 -11.40
CA TYR A 585 -3.06 -12.83 -11.87
C TYR A 585 -2.48 -11.42 -11.72
N ASP A 586 -1.17 -11.32 -11.53
CA ASP A 586 -0.46 -10.04 -11.41
C ASP A 586 -0.41 -9.34 -12.77
N ARG A 587 -0.04 -10.11 -13.80
CA ARG A 587 -0.21 -9.77 -15.21
C ARG A 587 -1.33 -10.64 -15.79
N THR A 588 -2.51 -10.05 -15.95
CA THR A 588 -3.57 -10.64 -16.78
C THR A 588 -3.22 -10.47 -18.25
N ASP A 589 -3.30 -11.53 -19.04
CA ASP A 589 -3.08 -11.53 -20.49
C ASP A 589 -3.87 -12.67 -21.17
N ALA A 590 -3.75 -12.81 -22.49
CA ALA A 590 -4.46 -13.80 -23.30
C ALA A 590 -4.29 -15.28 -22.85
N THR A 591 -3.29 -15.62 -22.04
CA THR A 591 -3.15 -16.96 -21.43
C THR A 591 -3.31 -16.94 -19.90
N HIS A 592 -3.19 -15.78 -19.26
CA HIS A 592 -3.31 -15.57 -17.82
C HIS A 592 -4.61 -14.86 -17.44
N TYR A 593 -5.70 -15.63 -17.36
CA TYR A 593 -7.00 -15.18 -16.87
C TYR A 593 -7.63 -16.23 -15.95
N LEU A 594 -8.56 -15.78 -15.09
CA LEU A 594 -9.32 -16.67 -14.22
C LEU A 594 -10.44 -17.34 -15.01
N THR A 595 -10.61 -18.65 -14.80
CA THR A 595 -11.81 -19.42 -15.21
C THR A 595 -12.83 -19.54 -14.07
N THR A 596 -12.81 -18.57 -13.14
CA THR A 596 -13.60 -18.58 -11.90
C THR A 596 -14.09 -17.19 -11.54
N SER A 597 -15.11 -17.10 -10.69
CA SER A 597 -15.79 -15.86 -10.31
C SER A 597 -15.68 -15.56 -8.81
N GLY A 598 -16.04 -14.35 -8.39
CA GLY A 598 -16.01 -13.96 -6.97
C GLY A 598 -16.86 -14.84 -6.04
N GLY A 599 -17.94 -15.43 -6.57
CA GLY A 599 -18.81 -16.36 -5.83
C GLY A 599 -18.27 -17.78 -5.70
N ALA A 600 -17.12 -18.08 -6.31
CA ALA A 600 -16.46 -19.38 -6.27
C ALA A 600 -15.25 -19.34 -5.32
N VAL A 601 -14.01 -19.30 -5.84
CA VAL A 601 -12.80 -19.47 -5.01
C VAL A 601 -12.68 -18.42 -3.88
N PRO A 602 -12.84 -17.10 -4.09
CA PRO A 602 -12.73 -16.13 -3.00
C PRO A 602 -13.76 -16.36 -1.88
N ALA A 603 -14.97 -16.80 -2.23
CA ALA A 603 -16.02 -17.16 -1.27
C ALA A 603 -15.69 -18.44 -0.47
N VAL A 604 -15.09 -19.44 -1.11
CA VAL A 604 -14.60 -20.66 -0.43
C VAL A 604 -13.43 -20.32 0.51
N LEU A 605 -12.45 -19.53 0.06
CA LEU A 605 -11.32 -19.10 0.89
C LEU A 605 -11.79 -18.30 2.11
N PHE A 606 -12.73 -17.37 1.92
CA PHE A 606 -13.38 -16.66 3.02
C PHE A 606 -14.00 -17.63 4.03
N ARG A 607 -14.78 -18.62 3.56
CA ARG A 607 -15.42 -19.63 4.41
C ARG A 607 -14.40 -20.43 5.22
N GLU A 608 -13.35 -20.93 4.56
CA GLU A 608 -12.32 -21.75 5.19
C GLU A 608 -11.54 -20.96 6.27
N MET A 609 -11.12 -19.73 5.95
CA MET A 609 -10.39 -18.89 6.90
C MET A 609 -11.24 -18.57 8.13
N LEU A 610 -12.49 -18.12 7.95
CA LEU A 610 -13.38 -17.76 9.06
C LEU A 610 -13.81 -19.00 9.86
N SER A 611 -14.09 -20.14 9.22
CA SER A 611 -14.48 -21.37 9.90
C SER A 611 -13.35 -21.92 10.78
N ARG A 612 -12.10 -21.85 10.32
CA ARG A 612 -10.92 -22.25 11.11
C ARG A 612 -10.60 -21.23 12.21
N ALA A 613 -10.65 -19.93 11.90
CA ALA A 613 -10.35 -18.85 12.85
C ALA A 613 -11.36 -18.75 14.00
N LEU A 614 -12.65 -18.98 13.73
CA LEU A 614 -13.75 -18.89 14.70
C LEU A 614 -14.19 -20.25 15.25
N ALA A 615 -13.41 -21.33 15.03
CA ALA A 615 -13.74 -22.69 15.45
C ALA A 615 -13.93 -22.87 16.97
N GLN A 616 -13.35 -21.98 17.78
CA GLN A 616 -13.48 -21.96 19.25
C GLN A 616 -14.30 -20.75 19.75
N ALA A 617 -14.80 -19.90 18.86
CA ALA A 617 -15.63 -18.76 19.22
C ALA A 617 -17.11 -19.18 19.33
N PRO A 618 -17.90 -18.61 20.26
CA PRO A 618 -19.34 -18.84 20.31
C PRO A 618 -19.98 -18.39 18.99
N ILE A 619 -21.02 -19.10 18.53
CA ILE A 619 -21.79 -18.69 17.36
C ILE A 619 -22.74 -17.57 17.78
N VAL A 620 -22.41 -16.33 17.40
CA VAL A 620 -23.26 -15.16 17.63
C VAL A 620 -24.22 -15.00 16.43
N PRO A 621 -25.52 -14.76 16.66
CA PRO A 621 -26.45 -14.39 15.58
C PRO A 621 -26.26 -12.93 15.17
N PHE A 622 -26.62 -12.59 13.93
CA PHE A 622 -26.90 -11.20 13.60
C PHE A 622 -28.19 -10.77 14.32
N ASP A 623 -28.17 -9.55 14.87
CA ASP A 623 -29.30 -8.88 15.54
C ASP A 623 -30.37 -8.38 14.53
N VAL A 624 -30.42 -8.99 13.35
CA VAL A 624 -31.29 -8.64 12.22
C VAL A 624 -31.73 -9.89 11.45
N PRO A 625 -33.03 -10.08 11.18
CA PRO A 625 -33.52 -11.21 10.41
C PRO A 625 -33.10 -11.10 8.94
N MET A 626 -32.98 -12.25 8.27
CA MET A 626 -32.78 -12.30 6.81
C MET A 626 -34.03 -11.81 6.07
N VAL A 627 -33.83 -11.33 4.83
CA VAL A 627 -34.93 -10.82 4.00
C VAL A 627 -35.54 -11.94 3.17
N ASP A 628 -36.85 -12.14 3.30
CA ASP A 628 -37.65 -13.09 2.53
C ASP A 628 -37.97 -12.53 1.12
N ILE A 629 -37.42 -13.17 0.08
CA ILE A 629 -37.61 -12.77 -1.32
C ILE A 629 -39.05 -13.08 -1.81
N ALA A 630 -39.67 -14.16 -1.35
CA ALA A 630 -41.01 -14.57 -1.75
C ALA A 630 -42.13 -13.67 -1.18
N GLN A 631 -41.82 -12.92 -0.11
CA GLN A 631 -42.68 -11.85 0.41
C GLN A 631 -42.49 -10.50 -0.32
N GLN A 632 -41.30 -10.23 -0.87
CA GLN A 632 -40.99 -8.95 -1.53
C GLN A 632 -41.23 -8.92 -3.04
N SER A 633 -41.21 -10.08 -3.72
CA SER A 633 -41.49 -10.22 -5.15
C SER A 633 -42.98 -10.03 -5.53
N LYS A 634 -43.87 -9.76 -4.57
CA LYS A 634 -45.28 -9.45 -4.81
C LYS A 634 -45.48 -7.94 -4.92
N PRO A 635 -46.04 -7.42 -6.04
CA PRO A 635 -46.50 -6.04 -6.09
C PRO A 635 -47.55 -5.82 -4.99
N GLY A 636 -47.21 -4.98 -4.00
CA GLY A 636 -48.15 -4.63 -2.94
C GLY A 636 -49.31 -3.81 -3.50
N ASP A 637 -50.53 -4.04 -2.98
CA ASP A 637 -51.77 -3.34 -3.34
C ASP A 637 -51.78 -1.88 -2.85
N SER A 638 -50.82 -1.08 -3.33
CA SER A 638 -50.68 0.34 -3.01
C SER A 638 -51.69 1.18 -3.78
N LYS A 639 -52.94 1.18 -3.31
CA LYS A 639 -53.96 2.19 -3.66
C LYS A 639 -53.61 3.57 -3.08
N GLY A 640 -52.45 4.09 -3.48
CA GLY A 640 -52.05 5.49 -3.30
C GLY A 640 -52.73 6.36 -4.35
N GLN A 641 -53.23 7.51 -3.95
CA GLN A 641 -53.91 8.44 -4.85
C GLN A 641 -52.90 9.07 -5.84
N ALA A 642 -53.31 9.20 -7.10
CA ALA A 642 -52.59 10.04 -8.04
C ALA A 642 -52.64 11.51 -7.57
N PRO A 643 -51.52 12.26 -7.61
CA PRO A 643 -51.54 13.68 -7.30
C PRO A 643 -52.37 14.44 -8.35
N ALA A 644 -53.17 15.40 -7.91
CA ALA A 644 -53.97 16.23 -8.81
C ALA A 644 -53.08 17.24 -9.54
N ASN A 645 -53.24 17.35 -10.86
CA ASN A 645 -52.59 18.37 -11.67
C ASN A 645 -53.31 19.72 -11.56
N ASP A 646 -53.05 20.47 -10.49
CA ASP A 646 -53.41 21.90 -10.42
C ASP A 646 -52.49 22.71 -11.34
N SER A 647 -52.95 22.97 -12.57
CA SER A 647 -52.29 23.86 -13.53
C SER A 647 -52.56 25.33 -13.21
N PRO A 648 -51.56 26.19 -12.96
CA PRO A 648 -51.77 27.63 -12.81
C PRO A 648 -52.07 28.26 -14.16
N GLY A 649 -53.27 28.84 -14.33
CA GLY A 649 -53.63 29.60 -15.53
C GLY A 649 -52.95 30.98 -15.58
N PRO A 650 -52.45 31.44 -16.75
CA PRO A 650 -51.82 32.76 -16.89
C PRO A 650 -52.86 33.89 -17.00
N SER A 651 -52.54 35.09 -16.49
CA SER A 651 -53.38 36.28 -16.69
C SER A 651 -52.57 37.57 -16.98
N ASN A 652 -52.84 38.13 -18.17
CA ASN A 652 -52.62 39.47 -18.74
C ASN A 652 -51.48 40.39 -18.27
N LYS A 653 -50.70 40.87 -19.26
CA LYS A 653 -50.83 42.22 -19.88
C LYS A 653 -50.08 42.24 -21.23
N ASP A 654 -50.69 42.68 -22.34
CA ASP A 654 -50.93 44.07 -22.81
C ASP A 654 -49.61 44.83 -23.11
N GLU A 655 -49.36 45.48 -24.24
CA GLU A 655 -50.12 45.79 -25.49
C GLU A 655 -49.27 45.35 -26.76
N HIS A 656 -49.46 45.69 -28.05
CA HIS A 656 -50.22 46.74 -28.79
C HIS A 656 -50.58 46.31 -30.24
N LYS A 657 -51.14 47.22 -31.04
CA LYS A 657 -51.58 47.09 -32.45
C LYS A 657 -50.48 47.33 -33.51
N PRO A 658 -50.74 46.95 -34.77
CA PRO A 658 -50.77 47.94 -35.86
C PRO A 658 -52.13 48.01 -36.58
N ALA A 659 -52.33 49.02 -37.43
CA ALA A 659 -53.57 49.28 -38.18
C ALA A 659 -53.35 49.34 -39.71
N GLU A 660 -54.46 49.47 -40.45
CA GLU A 660 -54.59 49.47 -41.93
C GLU A 660 -53.68 50.49 -42.67
N HIS A 661 -53.42 50.44 -43.99
CA HIS A 661 -54.27 50.11 -45.15
C HIS A 661 -53.46 49.62 -46.38
N GLY A 662 -54.12 49.02 -47.39
CA GLY A 662 -53.51 48.88 -48.73
C GLY A 662 -54.29 48.03 -49.75
N LYS A 663 -54.94 48.68 -50.73
CA LYS A 663 -55.54 48.07 -51.94
C LYS A 663 -54.43 47.39 -52.80
N GLY A 664 -54.66 46.34 -53.60
CA GLY A 664 -55.85 45.51 -53.83
C GLY A 664 -55.91 44.94 -55.28
N LYS A 665 -56.69 43.87 -55.49
CA LYS A 665 -57.13 43.27 -56.78
C LYS A 665 -56.09 42.81 -57.82
N GLY A 666 -56.02 41.47 -57.99
CA GLY A 666 -55.93 40.82 -59.32
C GLY A 666 -54.73 39.89 -59.54
N LYS A 667 -54.78 38.92 -60.48
CA LYS A 667 -55.94 38.26 -61.12
C LYS A 667 -55.43 37.05 -61.94
N HIS A 668 -56.01 35.87 -61.78
CA HIS A 668 -55.75 34.65 -62.58
C HIS A 668 -54.33 34.06 -62.46
N LYS A 669 -54.09 32.78 -62.80
CA LYS A 669 -54.99 31.82 -63.46
C LYS A 669 -54.94 30.44 -62.81
#